data_AF-A0A2V6AS90-F1
#
_entry.id   AF-A0A2V6AS90-F1
#
_cell.length_a   1.000
_cell.length_b   1.000
_cell.length_c   1.000
_cell.angle_alpha   90.00
_cell.angle_beta   90.00
_cell.angle_gamma   90.00
#
_symmetry.space_group_name_H-M   'P 1'
#
loop_
_entity.id
_entity.type
_entity.pdbx_description
1 polymer ?
#
loop_
_entity_poly.entity_id
_entity_poly.type
_entity_poly.pdbx_seq_one_letter_code
_entity_poly.pdbx_strand_id
1 'polypeptide(L)'
;MFPDATLARLGANTIFSFNEGTRNLELTDGAMLLRVPKNAGGAKINTAAVTAAITGTTVMLEFHKNSYIKFIVLEGTGRVFLPGHVGESVLVHAGQMLIAKPDAKNLPNPVDVDIRKLRKTSHLIKGFGKMGSEDLIAQTETDQDKERAEGELYETNLAIYGGGTSMILTDQEHIIAQISGQQNTPGPTEFGPPETITSPNPYPLGGDNELTTAGPPKVVSNTTTNYGKIYRNTPLDGIRSLWFFRATRPFDTASGFDTPDRSFFDLNNIAVFKFQNLQLVSNPAISIPNGITKLGLLGVDGISSASSGGSLTFGGLNSVLLATQKGSIILGSGISFQNIPNLFFYARGDRVALNLASPISGSSNLLLNSEGTVQVNGNVTVDNFNAFSNGDFQQGSGIVSAHEVTINSIGGNVTFDAGKFANVPGGTVDLNAAGTLTFIPVAGPINRASITGHGGTINFASSEPFTFDFSNTGVSFTAGLGGIQAPNINFVGPNLALHSDGDINLLSSHVPVSQTMMLSGSITAGGSISASGPIEIASLQAGHDINAGSIYAGNIAAGGSITAANGIDAIGGSIAAAGDITSTIGLLRLDKDASDLTGNITAGGNIFAGGGILVPVNSSVIATGNIFAPGAIAGTLTAGGNITIDNSSALFGAGVLTDTINAASISFINTSRVAPIYAGNGNDAFSPRDFSMTVGSISSAGPAIPVLFANGLNANPVAPPSAPGNGGNITLNITIGGLVVGSEGDFASVKANGGEFNADGPFARGNGGIVNVTAAGPVEVNAPIEATSGYVQSPFSPHGNGGTVNLTSTNDSVAVSSRIEVSSSDKGSAKLRRRSARGGNIALKSGKPSGLAINLSNTSELLSLLDAAAPGPGGKVTILATGASSVANVKGKIVADRGTIDIRHTGDNGQIALGGPGEGDRIDAHADVIKVAALGNNGVLTIGNGLLSADTTLKLYSPGSNGTVNFVADVTLGGASTKIIAGNTVNIFNGVVVTIGGSNPASVFTNNANYSGFGGNGSRTGTFGGAGANNPLPLNQAPSFN
;
A
#
# COMPACT_ATOMS: atom_id res chain seq x y z
N MET A 1 -0.66 -48.85 -10.51
CA MET A 1 0.37 -49.21 -11.52
C MET A 1 1.19 -50.34 -10.94
N PHE A 2 1.44 -51.41 -11.69
CA PHE A 2 2.20 -52.58 -11.23
C PHE A 2 3.72 -52.31 -11.34
N PRO A 3 4.58 -53.09 -10.63
CA PRO A 3 6.03 -52.91 -10.66
C PRO A 3 6.68 -53.02 -12.05
N ASP A 4 6.04 -53.74 -12.97
CA ASP A 4 6.46 -53.90 -14.37
C ASP A 4 5.92 -52.82 -15.32
N ALA A 5 5.44 -51.71 -14.76
CA ALA A 5 4.81 -50.59 -15.45
C ALA A 5 3.48 -50.94 -16.19
N THR A 6 2.85 -52.07 -15.87
CA THR A 6 1.47 -52.36 -16.26
C THR A 6 0.53 -51.37 -15.57
N LEU A 7 -0.46 -50.87 -16.31
CA LEU A 7 -1.45 -49.91 -15.82
C LEU A 7 -2.86 -50.48 -16.01
N ALA A 8 -3.63 -50.54 -14.93
CA ALA A 8 -5.07 -50.76 -14.98
C ALA A 8 -5.81 -49.49 -14.55
N ARG A 9 -6.84 -49.09 -15.30
CA ARG A 9 -7.79 -48.03 -14.93
C ARG A 9 -9.18 -48.63 -14.89
N LEU A 10 -9.94 -48.36 -13.84
CA LEU A 10 -11.23 -48.99 -13.60
C LEU A 10 -12.34 -47.94 -13.67
N GLY A 11 -13.48 -48.30 -14.25
CA GLY A 11 -14.69 -47.50 -14.20
C GLY A 11 -15.32 -47.50 -12.81
N ALA A 12 -16.22 -46.53 -12.56
CA ALA A 12 -17.02 -46.54 -11.34
C ALA A 12 -17.88 -47.81 -11.29
N ASN A 13 -17.93 -48.45 -10.12
CA ASN A 13 -18.65 -49.72 -9.86
C ASN A 13 -18.06 -50.99 -10.51
N THR A 14 -16.79 -50.96 -10.94
CA THR A 14 -16.10 -52.15 -11.46
C THR A 14 -15.74 -53.14 -10.34
N ILE A 15 -16.18 -54.40 -10.47
CA ILE A 15 -15.79 -55.52 -9.61
C ILE A 15 -14.63 -56.27 -10.26
N PHE A 16 -13.44 -56.05 -9.72
CA PHE A 16 -12.17 -56.54 -10.26
C PHE A 16 -11.32 -57.15 -9.16
N SER A 17 -10.71 -58.30 -9.43
CA SER A 17 -9.68 -58.90 -8.57
C SER A 17 -8.45 -59.27 -9.36
N PHE A 18 -7.30 -59.26 -8.69
CA PHE A 18 -6.01 -59.60 -9.27
C PHE A 18 -5.32 -60.64 -8.39
N ASN A 19 -4.82 -61.71 -9.00
CA ASN A 19 -4.11 -62.76 -8.28
C ASN A 19 -2.62 -62.41 -8.20
N GLU A 20 -2.19 -61.91 -7.04
CA GLU A 20 -0.80 -61.46 -6.80
C GLU A 20 0.25 -62.51 -7.25
N GLY A 21 1.26 -62.07 -8.00
CA GLY A 21 2.30 -62.94 -8.56
C GLY A 21 1.93 -63.66 -9.87
N THR A 22 0.65 -63.65 -10.26
CA THR A 22 0.18 -64.23 -11.53
C THR A 22 -0.50 -63.14 -12.35
N ARG A 23 -0.17 -62.95 -13.64
CA ARG A 23 -0.77 -61.89 -14.46
C ARG A 23 -2.20 -62.21 -14.93
N ASN A 24 -2.97 -62.79 -14.03
CA ASN A 24 -4.36 -63.17 -14.20
C ASN A 24 -5.24 -62.17 -13.46
N LEU A 25 -6.09 -61.51 -14.23
CA LEU A 25 -7.00 -60.46 -13.82
C LEU A 25 -8.42 -61.00 -13.96
N GLU A 26 -9.26 -60.88 -12.95
CA GLU A 26 -10.65 -61.30 -13.00
C GLU A 26 -11.54 -60.06 -13.01
N LEU A 27 -12.36 -59.90 -14.05
CA LEU A 27 -13.37 -58.84 -14.15
C LEU A 27 -14.76 -59.50 -14.05
N THR A 28 -15.46 -59.24 -12.95
CA THR A 28 -16.78 -59.84 -12.68
C THR A 28 -17.93 -58.96 -13.15
N ASP A 29 -17.77 -57.64 -13.12
CA ASP A 29 -18.76 -56.67 -13.62
C ASP A 29 -18.08 -55.29 -13.79
N GLY A 30 -18.53 -54.48 -14.76
CA GLY A 30 -18.03 -53.12 -15.02
C GLY A 30 -17.00 -53.00 -16.15
N ALA A 31 -16.26 -51.89 -16.17
CA ALA A 31 -15.33 -51.54 -17.24
C ALA A 31 -13.90 -51.33 -16.75
N MET A 32 -12.92 -51.70 -17.57
CA MET A 32 -11.50 -51.49 -17.31
C MET A 32 -10.73 -51.17 -18.59
N LEU A 33 -9.65 -50.41 -18.42
CA LEU A 33 -8.56 -50.27 -19.38
C LEU A 33 -7.32 -50.95 -18.80
N LEU A 34 -6.63 -51.74 -19.61
CA LEU A 34 -5.38 -52.40 -19.23
C LEU A 34 -4.30 -52.12 -20.27
N ARG A 35 -3.16 -51.61 -19.82
CA ARG A 35 -1.95 -51.40 -20.61
C ARG A 35 -0.83 -52.27 -20.07
N VAL A 36 -0.36 -53.22 -20.86
CA VAL A 36 0.85 -54.01 -20.57
C VAL A 36 1.98 -53.48 -21.47
N PRO A 37 3.11 -52.99 -20.93
CA PRO A 37 4.21 -52.48 -21.75
C PRO A 37 4.80 -53.55 -22.70
N LYS A 38 5.34 -53.10 -23.84
CA LYS A 38 6.09 -54.00 -24.75
C LYS A 38 7.23 -54.68 -23.98
N ASN A 39 7.50 -55.93 -24.29
CA ASN A 39 8.54 -56.77 -23.65
C ASN A 39 8.32 -57.05 -22.15
N ALA A 40 7.25 -56.57 -21.53
CA ALA A 40 6.97 -56.87 -20.14
C ALA A 40 6.45 -58.30 -19.95
N GLY A 41 5.93 -58.98 -20.99
CA GLY A 41 5.26 -60.30 -20.91
C GLY A 41 3.76 -60.20 -21.21
N GLY A 42 3.01 -61.30 -21.00
CA GLY A 42 1.56 -61.35 -21.25
C GLY A 42 0.69 -61.18 -19.99
N ALA A 43 -0.56 -60.77 -20.16
CA ALA A 43 -1.60 -60.79 -19.13
C ALA A 43 -2.84 -61.52 -19.64
N LYS A 44 -3.56 -62.19 -18.75
CA LYS A 44 -4.87 -62.79 -19.03
C LYS A 44 -5.94 -62.08 -18.23
N ILE A 45 -7.02 -61.68 -18.90
CA ILE A 45 -8.22 -61.14 -18.27
C ILE A 45 -9.31 -62.18 -18.41
N ASN A 46 -9.78 -62.70 -17.28
CA ASN A 46 -10.87 -63.65 -17.20
C ASN A 46 -12.15 -62.93 -16.80
N THR A 47 -13.24 -63.34 -17.42
CA THR A 47 -14.62 -63.00 -17.05
C THR A 47 -15.42 -64.31 -17.03
N ALA A 48 -16.65 -64.28 -16.54
CA ALA A 48 -17.52 -65.46 -16.64
C ALA A 48 -17.84 -65.85 -18.10
N ALA A 49 -17.65 -64.93 -19.06
CA ALA A 49 -18.00 -65.12 -20.46
C ALA A 49 -16.81 -65.44 -21.37
N VAL A 50 -15.65 -64.77 -21.19
CA VAL A 50 -14.45 -64.95 -22.03
C VAL A 50 -13.16 -64.83 -21.23
N THR A 51 -12.09 -65.45 -21.75
CA THR A 51 -10.70 -65.16 -21.36
C THR A 51 -10.01 -64.39 -22.48
N ALA A 52 -9.48 -63.19 -22.20
CA ALA A 52 -8.67 -62.42 -23.12
C ALA A 52 -7.18 -62.53 -22.75
N ALA A 53 -6.35 -63.04 -23.65
CA ALA A 53 -4.90 -63.05 -23.51
C ALA A 53 -4.28 -61.91 -24.33
N ILE A 54 -3.49 -61.07 -23.68
CA ILE A 54 -2.81 -59.93 -24.31
C ILE A 54 -1.30 -59.98 -24.00
N THR A 55 -0.46 -59.49 -24.91
CA THR A 55 0.99 -59.36 -24.68
C THR A 55 1.46 -58.03 -25.23
N GLY A 56 2.03 -57.18 -24.37
CA GLY A 56 2.50 -55.86 -24.77
C GLY A 56 1.46 -55.05 -25.55
N THR A 57 0.25 -54.88 -25.01
CA THR A 57 -0.93 -54.34 -25.72
C THR A 57 -1.72 -53.46 -24.77
N THR A 58 -2.41 -52.45 -25.32
CA THR A 58 -3.35 -51.60 -24.58
C THR A 58 -4.78 -51.91 -25.02
N VAL A 59 -5.62 -52.35 -24.09
CA VAL A 59 -7.00 -52.79 -24.36
C VAL A 59 -8.00 -52.15 -23.41
N MET A 60 -9.26 -52.07 -23.86
CA MET A 60 -10.42 -51.78 -23.03
C MET A 60 -11.34 -52.99 -23.01
N LEU A 61 -11.80 -53.36 -21.82
CA LEU A 61 -12.75 -54.44 -21.62
C LEU A 61 -13.91 -53.92 -20.77
N GLU A 62 -15.13 -54.22 -21.18
CA GLU A 62 -16.34 -54.00 -20.41
C GLU A 62 -17.14 -55.30 -20.34
N PHE A 63 -17.53 -55.69 -19.14
CA PHE A 63 -18.30 -56.90 -18.91
C PHE A 63 -19.48 -56.61 -17.98
N HIS A 64 -20.67 -56.99 -18.40
CA HIS A 64 -21.87 -56.96 -17.57
C HIS A 64 -22.52 -58.34 -17.60
N LYS A 65 -22.58 -59.01 -16.45
CA LYS A 65 -22.88 -60.46 -16.33
C LYS A 65 -24.12 -60.94 -17.10
N ASN A 66 -25.14 -60.10 -17.22
CA ASN A 66 -26.41 -60.43 -17.87
C ASN A 66 -26.67 -59.67 -19.18
N SER A 67 -25.67 -58.95 -19.72
CA SER A 67 -25.88 -58.05 -20.86
C SER A 67 -24.92 -58.35 -22.02
N TYR A 68 -23.63 -58.03 -21.88
CA TYR A 68 -22.66 -58.18 -22.95
C TYR A 68 -21.23 -58.22 -22.40
N ILE A 69 -20.33 -58.67 -23.25
CA ILE A 69 -18.91 -58.43 -23.15
C ILE A 69 -18.46 -57.61 -24.36
N LYS A 70 -17.65 -56.58 -24.12
CA LYS A 70 -17.07 -55.71 -25.14
C LYS A 70 -15.57 -55.64 -24.92
N PHE A 71 -14.81 -55.98 -25.95
CA PHE A 71 -13.35 -55.98 -25.93
C PHE A 71 -12.83 -55.14 -27.10
N ILE A 72 -12.01 -54.13 -26.80
CA ILE A 72 -11.46 -53.19 -27.78
C ILE A 72 -9.93 -53.18 -27.65
N VAL A 73 -9.22 -53.26 -28.76
CA VAL A 73 -7.76 -53.14 -28.78
C VAL A 73 -7.38 -51.75 -29.31
N LEU A 74 -6.72 -50.95 -28.47
CA LEU A 74 -6.30 -49.58 -28.81
C LEU A 74 -4.94 -49.56 -29.52
N GLU A 75 -4.03 -50.44 -29.12
CA GLU A 75 -2.77 -50.74 -29.83
C GLU A 75 -2.31 -52.16 -29.48
N GLY A 76 -1.64 -52.83 -30.41
CA GLY A 76 -1.16 -54.21 -30.25
C GLY A 76 -2.17 -55.27 -30.74
N THR A 77 -2.20 -56.43 -30.08
CA THR A 77 -3.16 -57.51 -30.42
C THR A 77 -3.63 -58.23 -29.16
N GLY A 78 -4.89 -58.66 -29.15
CA GLY A 78 -5.46 -59.48 -28.07
C GLY A 78 -6.19 -60.68 -28.63
N ARG A 79 -6.06 -61.84 -27.98
CA ARG A 79 -6.81 -63.05 -28.37
C ARG A 79 -7.87 -63.38 -27.33
N VAL A 80 -9.13 -63.44 -27.75
CA VAL A 80 -10.28 -63.72 -26.91
C VAL A 80 -10.69 -65.18 -27.08
N PHE A 81 -10.90 -65.90 -25.98
CA PHE A 81 -11.24 -67.33 -25.92
C PHE A 81 -12.57 -67.53 -25.20
N LEU A 82 -13.37 -68.47 -25.69
CA LEU A 82 -14.62 -68.87 -25.03
C LEU A 82 -14.33 -70.03 -24.02
N PRO A 83 -14.59 -69.85 -22.71
CA PRO A 83 -14.28 -70.86 -21.69
C PRO A 83 -15.09 -72.13 -21.91
N GLY A 84 -14.45 -73.30 -21.80
CA GLY A 84 -15.11 -74.61 -21.99
C GLY A 84 -15.25 -75.06 -23.45
N HIS A 85 -14.88 -74.24 -24.43
CA HIS A 85 -14.92 -74.57 -25.86
C HIS A 85 -13.50 -74.66 -26.45
N VAL A 86 -12.93 -75.88 -26.50
CA VAL A 86 -11.56 -76.10 -26.98
C VAL A 86 -11.43 -75.70 -28.46
N GLY A 87 -10.61 -74.68 -28.74
CA GLY A 87 -10.31 -74.21 -30.09
C GLY A 87 -11.04 -72.94 -30.51
N GLU A 88 -12.07 -72.51 -29.78
CA GLU A 88 -12.84 -71.30 -30.10
C GLU A 88 -12.12 -70.05 -29.60
N SER A 89 -11.43 -69.35 -30.51
CA SER A 89 -10.72 -68.10 -30.20
C SER A 89 -10.69 -67.14 -31.38
N VAL A 90 -10.81 -65.84 -31.10
CA VAL A 90 -10.74 -64.77 -32.10
C VAL A 90 -9.58 -63.84 -31.77
N LEU A 91 -8.74 -63.55 -32.78
CA LEU A 91 -7.69 -62.55 -32.68
C LEU A 91 -8.29 -61.17 -33.01
N VAL A 92 -8.07 -60.20 -32.13
CA VAL A 92 -8.54 -58.82 -32.27
C VAL A 92 -7.31 -57.92 -32.46
N HIS A 93 -7.28 -57.18 -33.56
CA HIS A 93 -6.18 -56.27 -33.91
C HIS A 93 -6.44 -54.85 -33.41
N ALA A 94 -5.40 -54.02 -33.38
CA ALA A 94 -5.52 -52.60 -33.06
C ALA A 94 -6.56 -51.92 -33.96
N GLY A 95 -7.42 -51.08 -33.38
CA GLY A 95 -8.51 -50.46 -34.13
C GLY A 95 -9.80 -51.29 -34.17
N GLN A 96 -9.79 -52.51 -33.61
CA GLN A 96 -10.94 -53.41 -33.65
C GLN A 96 -11.61 -53.61 -32.29
N MET A 97 -12.89 -53.96 -32.38
CA MET A 97 -13.79 -54.23 -31.27
C MET A 97 -14.54 -55.55 -31.49
N LEU A 98 -14.68 -56.33 -30.44
CA LEU A 98 -15.54 -57.51 -30.39
C LEU A 98 -16.62 -57.30 -29.33
N ILE A 99 -17.88 -57.52 -29.69
CA ILE A 99 -19.02 -57.52 -28.76
C ILE A 99 -19.71 -58.88 -28.83
N ALA A 100 -19.89 -59.54 -27.69
CA ALA A 100 -20.60 -60.81 -27.59
C ALA A 100 -21.56 -60.81 -26.39
N LYS A 101 -22.52 -61.74 -26.38
CA LYS A 101 -23.36 -61.99 -25.19
C LYS A 101 -22.61 -62.90 -24.21
N PRO A 102 -22.85 -62.78 -22.88
CA PRO A 102 -22.14 -63.58 -21.89
C PRO A 102 -22.31 -65.11 -22.02
N ASP A 103 -23.41 -65.56 -22.65
CA ASP A 103 -23.77 -66.96 -22.89
C ASP A 103 -23.57 -67.41 -24.36
N ALA A 104 -22.82 -66.63 -25.15
CA ALA A 104 -22.58 -66.93 -26.56
C ALA A 104 -21.87 -68.29 -26.73
N LYS A 105 -22.30 -69.06 -27.75
CA LYS A 105 -21.73 -70.39 -28.07
C LYS A 105 -20.57 -70.33 -29.08
N ASN A 106 -20.39 -69.19 -29.75
CA ASN A 106 -19.30 -68.89 -30.68
C ASN A 106 -18.97 -67.40 -30.57
N LEU A 107 -17.73 -67.01 -30.86
CA LEU A 107 -17.29 -65.61 -30.86
C LEU A 107 -17.48 -64.97 -32.26
N PRO A 108 -18.06 -63.77 -32.36
CA PRO A 108 -18.19 -63.09 -33.64
C PRO A 108 -16.85 -62.53 -34.15
N ASN A 109 -16.78 -62.27 -35.45
CA ASN A 109 -15.63 -61.56 -36.03
C ASN A 109 -15.56 -60.12 -35.46
N PRO A 110 -14.35 -59.58 -35.20
CA PRO A 110 -14.20 -58.20 -34.75
C PRO A 110 -14.61 -57.21 -35.84
N VAL A 111 -15.07 -56.03 -35.40
CA VAL A 111 -15.43 -54.91 -36.27
C VAL A 111 -14.52 -53.72 -35.98
N ASP A 112 -14.25 -52.89 -36.99
CA ASP A 112 -13.43 -51.70 -36.80
C ASP A 112 -14.18 -50.62 -35.99
N VAL A 113 -13.44 -49.93 -35.12
CA VAL A 113 -13.97 -48.88 -34.24
C VAL A 113 -13.07 -47.64 -34.33
N ASP A 114 -13.67 -46.45 -34.32
CA ASP A 114 -12.94 -45.18 -34.39
C ASP A 114 -12.14 -44.93 -33.10
N ILE A 115 -10.82 -45.15 -33.17
CA ILE A 115 -9.90 -44.95 -32.05
C ILE A 115 -9.76 -43.48 -31.68
N ARG A 116 -9.83 -42.57 -32.66
CA ARG A 116 -9.74 -41.12 -32.42
C ARG A 116 -10.92 -40.61 -31.63
N LYS A 117 -12.12 -41.09 -31.95
CA LYS A 117 -13.34 -40.79 -31.19
C LYS A 117 -13.28 -41.39 -29.78
N LEU A 118 -12.83 -42.64 -29.64
CA LEU A 118 -12.65 -43.28 -28.33
C LEU A 118 -11.64 -42.53 -27.43
N ARG A 119 -10.48 -42.11 -27.97
CA ARG A 119 -9.48 -41.33 -27.22
C ARG A 119 -10.02 -39.98 -26.75
N LYS A 120 -10.84 -39.31 -27.57
CA LYS A 120 -11.46 -38.00 -27.25
C LYS A 120 -12.62 -38.08 -26.26
N THR A 121 -13.26 -39.23 -26.11
CA THR A 121 -14.53 -39.37 -25.36
C THR A 121 -14.45 -40.29 -24.15
N SER A 122 -13.54 -41.26 -24.12
CA SER A 122 -13.43 -42.22 -23.03
C SER A 122 -12.90 -41.60 -21.74
N HIS A 123 -13.68 -41.70 -20.66
CA HIS A 123 -13.25 -41.34 -19.31
C HIS A 123 -12.17 -42.26 -18.75
N LEU A 124 -11.95 -43.46 -19.31
CA LEU A 124 -10.84 -44.33 -18.92
C LEU A 124 -9.50 -43.84 -19.52
N ILE A 125 -9.54 -42.90 -20.46
CA ILE A 125 -8.36 -42.29 -21.09
C ILE A 125 -8.17 -40.86 -20.58
N LYS A 126 -9.24 -40.05 -20.59
CA LYS A 126 -9.22 -38.63 -20.20
C LYS A 126 -9.26 -38.43 -18.69
N GLY A 127 -8.65 -37.35 -18.21
CA GLY A 127 -8.65 -36.98 -16.78
C GLY A 127 -7.60 -37.71 -15.92
N PHE A 128 -6.72 -38.50 -16.55
CA PHE A 128 -5.64 -39.23 -15.90
C PHE A 128 -4.27 -38.84 -16.51
N GLY A 129 -3.17 -39.01 -15.77
CA GLY A 129 -1.80 -38.76 -16.26
C GLY A 129 -1.38 -39.68 -17.42
N LYS A 130 -0.16 -39.50 -17.95
CA LYS A 130 0.33 -40.27 -19.12
C LYS A 130 0.27 -41.79 -18.88
N MET A 131 -0.21 -42.52 -19.88
CA MET A 131 -0.38 -43.99 -19.93
C MET A 131 0.87 -44.71 -20.46
N GLY A 132 1.69 -44.03 -21.27
CA GLY A 132 2.93 -44.55 -21.86
C GLY A 132 2.72 -45.40 -23.12
N SER A 133 1.55 -45.35 -23.75
CA SER A 133 1.25 -45.96 -25.05
C SER A 133 0.57 -44.98 -26.01
N GLU A 134 0.55 -43.69 -25.70
CA GLU A 134 -0.12 -42.64 -26.49
C GLU A 134 0.38 -42.56 -27.92
N ASP A 135 1.69 -42.68 -28.15
CA ASP A 135 2.28 -42.64 -29.49
C ASP A 135 1.90 -43.88 -30.32
N LEU A 136 1.77 -45.05 -29.66
CA LEU A 136 1.33 -46.29 -30.32
C LEU A 136 -0.16 -46.23 -30.68
N ILE A 137 -1.00 -45.66 -29.81
CA ILE A 137 -2.43 -45.43 -30.09
C ILE A 137 -2.58 -44.37 -31.19
N ALA A 138 -1.75 -43.32 -31.19
CA ALA A 138 -1.74 -42.32 -32.25
C ALA A 138 -1.33 -42.92 -33.60
N GLN A 139 -0.38 -43.87 -33.63
CA GLN A 139 -0.05 -44.61 -34.84
C GLN A 139 -1.26 -45.39 -35.37
N THR A 140 -2.04 -46.06 -34.50
CA THR A 140 -3.29 -46.72 -34.92
C THR A 140 -4.31 -45.73 -35.49
N GLU A 141 -4.42 -44.50 -34.96
CA GLU A 141 -5.25 -43.46 -35.57
C GLU A 141 -4.75 -43.04 -36.96
N THR A 142 -3.43 -42.97 -37.15
CA THR A 142 -2.81 -42.66 -38.45
C THR A 142 -3.04 -43.78 -39.46
N ASP A 143 -2.96 -45.04 -39.04
CA ASP A 143 -3.21 -46.20 -39.90
C ASP A 143 -4.70 -46.22 -40.33
N GLN A 144 -5.64 -45.97 -39.40
CA GLN A 144 -7.06 -45.84 -39.73
C GLN A 144 -7.36 -44.65 -40.67
N ASP A 145 -6.65 -43.53 -40.55
CA ASP A 145 -6.77 -42.41 -41.48
C ASP A 145 -6.28 -42.77 -42.88
N LYS A 146 -5.21 -43.56 -42.97
CA LYS A 146 -4.68 -44.05 -44.24
C LYS A 146 -5.64 -45.04 -44.90
N GLU A 147 -6.19 -45.99 -44.14
CA GLU A 147 -7.20 -46.94 -44.63
C GLU A 147 -8.50 -46.22 -45.07
N ARG A 148 -8.90 -45.13 -44.39
CA ARG A 148 -10.01 -44.27 -44.85
C ARG A 148 -9.68 -43.53 -46.15
N ALA A 149 -8.44 -43.06 -46.31
CA ALA A 149 -7.99 -42.39 -47.53
C ALA A 149 -7.86 -43.36 -48.71
N GLU A 150 -7.51 -44.62 -48.46
CA GLU A 150 -7.42 -45.70 -49.44
C GLU A 150 -8.79 -46.35 -49.74
N GLY A 151 -9.84 -45.99 -48.98
CA GLY A 151 -11.20 -46.47 -49.17
C GLY A 151 -11.50 -47.84 -48.56
N GLU A 152 -10.61 -48.37 -47.73
CA GLU A 152 -10.77 -49.66 -47.04
C GLU A 152 -11.59 -49.52 -45.74
N LEU A 153 -11.64 -48.32 -45.15
CA LEU A 153 -12.53 -47.98 -44.04
C LEU A 153 -13.50 -46.86 -44.42
N TYR A 154 -14.78 -47.02 -44.11
CA TYR A 154 -15.81 -46.01 -44.30
C TYR A 154 -16.40 -45.58 -42.96
N GLU A 155 -16.62 -44.27 -42.78
CA GLU A 155 -17.34 -43.77 -41.60
C GLU A 155 -18.81 -44.20 -41.72
N THR A 156 -19.20 -45.16 -40.86
CA THR A 156 -20.58 -45.63 -40.83
C THR A 156 -21.43 -44.74 -39.95
N ASN A 157 -22.68 -44.55 -40.34
CA ASN A 157 -23.70 -43.87 -39.53
C ASN A 157 -24.22 -44.76 -38.36
N LEU A 158 -23.51 -45.85 -38.03
CA LEU A 158 -23.89 -46.80 -37.00
C LEU A 158 -23.21 -46.42 -35.68
N ALA A 159 -24.00 -45.91 -34.73
CA ALA A 159 -23.53 -45.68 -33.37
C ALA A 159 -24.17 -46.69 -32.41
N ILE A 160 -23.33 -47.48 -31.73
CA ILE A 160 -23.76 -48.40 -30.68
C ILE A 160 -23.62 -47.68 -29.34
N TYR A 161 -24.74 -47.24 -28.78
CA TYR A 161 -24.78 -46.55 -27.49
C TYR A 161 -25.16 -47.50 -26.36
N GLY A 162 -24.63 -47.23 -25.16
CA GLY A 162 -24.91 -48.02 -23.96
C GLY A 162 -24.44 -49.47 -24.07
N GLY A 163 -25.23 -50.37 -23.48
CA GLY A 163 -24.89 -51.77 -23.25
C GLY A 163 -24.82 -52.70 -24.48
N GLY A 164 -24.44 -52.20 -25.65
CA GLY A 164 -24.43 -53.00 -26.88
C GLY A 164 -25.82 -53.36 -27.43
N THR A 165 -26.91 -52.85 -26.85
CA THR A 165 -28.30 -53.20 -27.23
C THR A 165 -29.03 -52.16 -28.08
N SER A 166 -28.46 -50.97 -28.28
CA SER A 166 -29.03 -49.92 -29.14
C SER A 166 -28.11 -49.65 -30.32
N MET A 167 -28.57 -50.05 -31.52
CA MET A 167 -28.00 -49.62 -32.79
C MET A 167 -28.83 -48.45 -33.33
N ILE A 168 -28.20 -47.30 -33.57
CA ILE A 168 -28.85 -46.16 -34.24
C ILE A 168 -28.13 -45.93 -35.57
N LEU A 169 -28.89 -45.92 -36.68
CA LEU A 169 -28.46 -45.35 -37.96
C LEU A 169 -28.75 -43.84 -37.93
N THR A 170 -27.72 -43.00 -38.00
CA THR A 170 -27.87 -41.55 -38.04
C THR A 170 -27.87 -41.04 -39.49
N ASP A 171 -28.93 -41.30 -40.23
CA ASP A 171 -29.41 -40.40 -41.30
C ASP A 171 -30.90 -40.66 -41.57
N GLN A 172 -31.74 -39.63 -41.38
CA GLN A 172 -33.20 -39.70 -41.53
C GLN A 172 -33.69 -39.22 -42.90
N GLU A 173 -32.82 -38.83 -43.84
CA GLU A 173 -33.28 -38.26 -45.11
C GLU A 173 -33.59 -39.29 -46.22
N HIS A 174 -33.22 -40.58 -46.08
CA HIS A 174 -33.45 -41.59 -47.14
C HIS A 174 -34.57 -42.62 -46.90
N ILE A 175 -35.38 -42.51 -45.83
CA ILE A 175 -36.48 -43.48 -45.55
C ILE A 175 -37.90 -42.92 -45.83
N ILE A 176 -38.06 -41.64 -46.19
CA ILE A 176 -39.40 -41.05 -46.38
C ILE A 176 -40.04 -41.36 -47.75
N ALA A 177 -39.31 -41.90 -48.73
CA ALA A 177 -39.87 -42.18 -50.06
C ALA A 177 -40.50 -43.57 -50.26
N GLN A 178 -40.45 -44.51 -49.29
CA GLN A 178 -40.96 -45.89 -49.50
C GLN A 178 -41.87 -46.47 -48.40
N ILE A 179 -42.30 -45.70 -47.39
CA ILE A 179 -43.26 -46.20 -46.37
C ILE A 179 -44.54 -45.37 -46.34
N SER A 180 -45.07 -45.07 -47.53
CA SER A 180 -46.46 -44.66 -47.71
C SER A 180 -47.29 -45.90 -47.97
N GLY A 181 -47.76 -46.56 -46.90
CA GLY A 181 -48.71 -47.66 -47.05
C GLY A 181 -48.81 -48.61 -45.88
N GLN A 182 -49.23 -48.13 -44.70
CA GLN A 182 -50.33 -48.72 -43.93
C GLN A 182 -50.49 -47.99 -42.60
N GLN A 183 -51.61 -47.28 -42.52
CA GLN A 183 -52.04 -46.43 -41.44
C GLN A 183 -52.72 -47.28 -40.36
N ASN A 184 -52.13 -47.32 -39.17
CA ASN A 184 -52.83 -47.52 -37.90
C ASN A 184 -52.16 -46.57 -36.88
N THR A 185 -52.86 -45.49 -36.53
CA THR A 185 -52.40 -44.42 -35.64
C THR A 185 -52.21 -44.92 -34.20
N PRO A 186 -51.02 -44.81 -33.57
CA PRO A 186 -50.90 -44.84 -32.12
C PRO A 186 -51.43 -43.53 -31.54
N GLY A 187 -52.03 -43.59 -30.35
CA GLY A 187 -52.49 -42.40 -29.64
C GLY A 187 -51.36 -41.40 -29.32
N PRO A 188 -51.70 -40.16 -28.92
CA PRO A 188 -50.72 -39.12 -28.63
C PRO A 188 -49.73 -39.57 -27.55
N THR A 189 -48.43 -39.48 -27.85
CA THR A 189 -47.36 -39.85 -26.90
C THR A 189 -47.13 -38.76 -25.86
N GLU A 190 -46.82 -39.16 -24.61
CA GLU A 190 -46.65 -38.24 -23.48
C GLU A 190 -45.25 -37.61 -23.40
N PHE A 191 -44.23 -38.32 -23.88
CA PHE A 191 -42.82 -37.93 -23.80
C PHE A 191 -42.21 -37.65 -25.18
N GLY A 192 -40.99 -37.13 -25.16
CA GLY A 192 -40.27 -36.66 -26.34
C GLY A 192 -40.52 -35.18 -26.61
N PRO A 193 -39.74 -34.55 -27.50
CA PRO A 193 -39.75 -33.10 -27.56
C PRO A 193 -41.02 -32.56 -28.25
N PRO A 194 -41.53 -31.38 -27.84
CA PRO A 194 -42.85 -30.89 -28.23
C PRO A 194 -42.92 -30.54 -29.72
N GLU A 195 -44.12 -30.71 -30.28
CA GLU A 195 -44.48 -30.27 -31.64
C GLU A 195 -45.10 -28.87 -31.59
N THR A 196 -44.92 -28.10 -32.66
CA THR A 196 -45.42 -26.73 -32.74
C THR A 196 -46.89 -26.72 -33.18
N ILE A 197 -47.75 -26.13 -32.35
CA ILE A 197 -49.13 -25.77 -32.68
C ILE A 197 -49.09 -24.54 -33.59
N THR A 198 -49.45 -24.72 -34.86
CA THR A 198 -49.29 -23.68 -35.91
C THR A 198 -50.54 -22.83 -36.13
N SER A 199 -51.70 -23.22 -35.61
CA SER A 199 -52.96 -22.51 -35.80
C SER A 199 -53.88 -22.64 -34.58
N PRO A 200 -54.62 -21.59 -34.17
CA PRO A 200 -54.51 -20.20 -34.66
C PRO A 200 -53.14 -19.55 -34.36
N ASN A 201 -52.78 -18.50 -35.12
CA ASN A 201 -51.49 -17.81 -35.03
C ASN A 201 -51.69 -16.27 -35.06
N PRO A 202 -51.56 -15.54 -33.92
CA PRO A 202 -51.18 -16.05 -32.61
C PRO A 202 -52.26 -16.95 -31.98
N TYR A 203 -51.83 -17.91 -31.16
CA TYR A 203 -52.74 -18.78 -30.40
C TYR A 203 -53.28 -18.01 -29.19
N PRO A 204 -54.60 -17.74 -29.08
CA PRO A 204 -55.16 -17.04 -27.94
C PRO A 204 -55.33 -18.02 -26.77
N LEU A 205 -54.64 -17.75 -25.66
CA LEU A 205 -54.74 -18.52 -24.41
C LEU A 205 -55.52 -17.72 -23.37
N GLY A 206 -56.72 -18.17 -23.04
CA GLY A 206 -57.69 -17.48 -22.18
C GLY A 206 -58.60 -18.44 -21.41
N GLY A 207 -59.66 -17.89 -20.81
CA GLY A 207 -60.67 -18.64 -20.05
C GLY A 207 -61.45 -19.68 -20.87
N ASP A 208 -61.43 -19.58 -22.20
CA ASP A 208 -62.01 -20.58 -23.11
C ASP A 208 -61.11 -21.82 -23.29
N ASN A 209 -59.94 -21.84 -22.64
CA ASN A 209 -58.98 -22.94 -22.71
C ASN A 209 -58.88 -23.72 -21.40
N GLU A 210 -58.87 -25.05 -21.50
CA GLU A 210 -58.53 -25.96 -20.41
C GLU A 210 -57.20 -26.65 -20.70
N LEU A 211 -56.21 -26.48 -19.81
CA LEU A 211 -54.92 -27.15 -19.89
C LEU A 211 -54.85 -28.29 -18.87
N THR A 212 -54.55 -29.49 -19.36
CA THR A 212 -54.26 -30.67 -18.53
C THR A 212 -52.76 -30.94 -18.53
N THR A 213 -52.14 -31.06 -17.34
CA THR A 213 -50.67 -31.22 -17.20
C THR A 213 -50.17 -32.67 -17.11
N ALA A 214 -51.05 -33.67 -17.16
CA ALA A 214 -50.66 -35.08 -17.15
C ALA A 214 -51.51 -35.98 -18.06
N GLY A 215 -51.09 -37.23 -18.22
CA GLY A 215 -51.35 -37.98 -19.46
C GLY A 215 -50.54 -37.33 -20.59
N PRO A 216 -50.80 -37.62 -21.88
CA PRO A 216 -50.33 -36.70 -22.91
C PRO A 216 -50.92 -35.31 -22.60
N PRO A 217 -50.10 -34.30 -22.22
CA PRO A 217 -50.62 -33.00 -21.84
C PRO A 217 -51.48 -32.46 -22.97
N LYS A 218 -52.59 -31.79 -22.65
CA LYS A 218 -53.50 -31.28 -23.69
C LYS A 218 -54.00 -29.88 -23.36
N VAL A 219 -54.20 -29.09 -24.41
CA VAL A 219 -54.92 -27.83 -24.37
C VAL A 219 -56.18 -27.99 -25.22
N VAL A 220 -57.33 -27.81 -24.58
CA VAL A 220 -58.64 -27.90 -25.22
C VAL A 220 -59.16 -26.48 -25.41
N SER A 221 -59.52 -26.13 -26.64
CA SER A 221 -60.19 -24.88 -27.00
C SER A 221 -61.45 -25.24 -27.77
N ASN A 222 -62.63 -25.03 -27.17
CA ASN A 222 -63.91 -25.49 -27.71
C ASN A 222 -63.85 -26.99 -28.09
N THR A 223 -63.97 -27.34 -29.38
CA THR A 223 -63.90 -28.72 -29.89
C THR A 223 -62.50 -29.16 -30.33
N THR A 224 -61.51 -28.27 -30.32
CA THR A 224 -60.15 -28.55 -30.82
C THR A 224 -59.23 -28.92 -29.66
N THR A 225 -58.62 -30.10 -29.73
CA THR A 225 -57.61 -30.56 -28.76
C THR A 225 -56.23 -30.53 -29.40
N ASN A 226 -55.28 -29.83 -28.78
CA ASN A 226 -53.86 -29.91 -29.12
C ASN A 226 -53.08 -30.56 -27.99
N TYR A 227 -51.96 -31.21 -28.31
CA TYR A 227 -51.18 -31.97 -27.33
C TYR A 227 -49.82 -31.31 -27.05
N GLY A 228 -49.44 -31.28 -25.78
CA GLY A 228 -48.10 -30.96 -25.29
C GLY A 228 -47.30 -32.22 -24.97
N LYS A 229 -46.17 -32.06 -24.28
CA LYS A 229 -45.26 -33.14 -23.86
C LYS A 229 -44.71 -32.91 -22.47
N ILE A 230 -44.28 -33.95 -21.78
CA ILE A 230 -43.62 -33.84 -20.47
C ILE A 230 -42.11 -33.97 -20.63
N TYR A 231 -41.37 -32.98 -20.13
CA TYR A 231 -39.93 -33.09 -19.91
C TYR A 231 -39.68 -33.57 -18.48
N ARG A 232 -39.01 -34.72 -18.32
CA ARG A 232 -38.77 -35.35 -17.02
C ARG A 232 -37.52 -34.80 -16.37
N ASN A 233 -36.36 -34.99 -17.00
CA ASN A 233 -35.07 -34.50 -16.53
C ASN A 233 -33.99 -34.70 -17.62
N THR A 234 -32.80 -34.14 -17.39
CA THR A 234 -31.69 -34.23 -18.34
C THR A 234 -31.23 -35.66 -18.64
N PRO A 235 -31.09 -36.58 -17.65
CA PRO A 235 -30.69 -37.96 -17.94
C PRO A 235 -31.66 -38.74 -18.84
N LEU A 236 -32.97 -38.50 -18.73
CA LEU A 236 -33.99 -39.26 -19.46
C LEU A 236 -34.35 -38.64 -20.81
N ASP A 237 -34.39 -37.31 -20.89
CA ASP A 237 -34.89 -36.58 -22.06
C ASP A 237 -33.82 -35.72 -22.76
N GLY A 238 -32.58 -35.73 -22.26
CA GLY A 238 -31.45 -34.98 -22.82
C GLY A 238 -31.40 -33.51 -22.41
N ILE A 239 -30.54 -32.74 -23.09
CA ILE A 239 -30.34 -31.30 -22.82
C ILE A 239 -31.65 -30.54 -22.99
N ARG A 240 -31.99 -29.70 -22.00
CA ARG A 240 -33.30 -29.02 -21.92
C ARG A 240 -33.57 -28.11 -23.12
N SER A 241 -32.62 -27.26 -23.51
CA SER A 241 -32.73 -26.37 -24.67
C SER A 241 -32.91 -27.14 -25.97
N LEU A 242 -32.15 -28.21 -26.17
CA LEU A 242 -32.28 -29.09 -27.33
C LEU A 242 -33.67 -29.74 -27.37
N TRP A 243 -34.20 -30.17 -26.23
CA TRP A 243 -35.54 -30.72 -26.14
C TRP A 243 -36.63 -29.66 -26.41
N PHE A 244 -36.58 -28.51 -25.73
CA PHE A 244 -37.58 -27.44 -25.85
C PHE A 244 -37.58 -26.81 -27.25
N PHE A 245 -36.40 -26.54 -27.79
CA PHE A 245 -36.19 -25.67 -28.95
C PHE A 245 -35.64 -26.37 -30.19
N ARG A 246 -35.29 -27.66 -30.12
CA ARG A 246 -34.58 -28.42 -31.18
C ARG A 246 -33.17 -27.90 -31.48
N ALA A 247 -32.64 -26.97 -30.68
CA ALA A 247 -31.31 -26.42 -30.82
C ALA A 247 -30.82 -25.84 -29.49
N THR A 248 -29.50 -25.82 -29.29
CA THR A 248 -28.83 -25.19 -28.14
C THR A 248 -28.02 -23.97 -28.60
N ARG A 249 -27.94 -22.95 -27.76
CA ARG A 249 -27.16 -21.71 -27.94
C ARG A 249 -26.27 -21.48 -26.71
N PRO A 250 -25.16 -20.72 -26.83
CA PRO A 250 -24.32 -20.39 -25.68
C PRO A 250 -25.09 -19.75 -24.51
N PHE A 251 -26.11 -18.93 -24.82
CA PHE A 251 -27.00 -18.32 -23.83
C PHE A 251 -27.75 -19.35 -22.97
N ASP A 252 -28.11 -20.51 -23.53
CA ASP A 252 -28.83 -21.58 -22.81
C ASP A 252 -27.97 -22.17 -21.69
N THR A 253 -26.66 -22.24 -21.90
CA THR A 253 -25.69 -22.63 -20.86
C THR A 253 -25.39 -21.47 -19.91
N ALA A 254 -25.16 -20.25 -20.43
CA ALA A 254 -24.78 -19.09 -19.63
C ALA A 254 -25.86 -18.66 -18.62
N SER A 255 -27.13 -18.65 -19.04
CA SER A 255 -28.27 -18.37 -18.16
C SER A 255 -28.57 -19.51 -17.16
N GLY A 256 -28.00 -20.69 -17.42
CA GLY A 256 -28.24 -21.92 -16.70
C GLY A 256 -29.56 -22.61 -17.03
N PHE A 257 -30.17 -22.30 -18.18
CA PHE A 257 -31.34 -23.00 -18.67
C PHE A 257 -31.08 -24.49 -18.90
N ASP A 258 -29.85 -24.87 -19.25
CA ASP A 258 -29.45 -26.28 -19.43
C ASP A 258 -28.89 -26.94 -18.16
N THR A 259 -28.81 -26.21 -17.04
CA THR A 259 -28.29 -26.76 -15.78
C THR A 259 -29.29 -27.76 -15.17
N PRO A 260 -28.88 -29.03 -14.92
CA PRO A 260 -29.68 -29.97 -14.14
C PRO A 260 -29.81 -29.51 -12.69
N ASP A 261 -30.98 -29.73 -12.08
CA ASP A 261 -31.19 -29.69 -10.62
C ASP A 261 -30.83 -28.36 -9.92
N ARG A 262 -31.24 -27.21 -10.49
CA ARG A 262 -31.20 -25.92 -9.78
C ARG A 262 -32.30 -25.85 -8.72
N SER A 263 -31.93 -25.52 -7.48
CA SER A 263 -32.85 -25.39 -6.34
C SER A 263 -33.96 -24.34 -6.55
N PHE A 264 -33.64 -23.20 -7.17
CA PHE A 264 -34.59 -22.09 -7.42
C PHE A 264 -35.22 -22.11 -8.82
N PHE A 265 -34.73 -22.96 -9.73
CA PHE A 265 -35.17 -23.06 -11.13
C PHE A 265 -35.26 -24.52 -11.58
N ASP A 266 -36.04 -25.31 -10.82
CA ASP A 266 -36.25 -26.72 -11.14
C ASP A 266 -37.37 -26.86 -12.20
N LEU A 267 -36.97 -27.12 -13.44
CA LEU A 267 -37.87 -27.41 -14.55
C LEU A 267 -38.01 -28.93 -14.84
N ASN A 268 -37.59 -29.81 -13.93
CA ASN A 268 -37.84 -31.24 -14.08
C ASN A 268 -39.33 -31.56 -13.88
N ASN A 269 -39.85 -32.56 -14.60
CA ASN A 269 -41.26 -32.93 -14.63
C ASN A 269 -42.17 -31.74 -14.95
N ILE A 270 -41.95 -31.12 -16.11
CA ILE A 270 -42.72 -29.96 -16.61
C ILE A 270 -43.55 -30.36 -17.84
N ALA A 271 -44.82 -30.00 -17.84
CA ALA A 271 -45.71 -30.13 -18.99
C ALA A 271 -45.51 -28.95 -19.94
N VAL A 272 -45.20 -29.20 -21.21
CA VAL A 272 -44.75 -28.18 -22.16
C VAL A 272 -45.64 -28.16 -23.40
N PHE A 273 -46.13 -26.97 -23.76
CA PHE A 273 -46.86 -26.70 -24.98
C PHE A 273 -46.08 -25.71 -25.84
N LYS A 274 -46.01 -25.95 -27.15
CA LYS A 274 -45.25 -25.13 -28.09
C LYS A 274 -46.17 -24.59 -29.18
N PHE A 275 -46.14 -23.29 -29.40
CA PHE A 275 -47.00 -22.54 -30.31
C PHE A 275 -46.15 -21.77 -31.32
N GLN A 276 -46.68 -21.48 -32.51
CA GLN A 276 -45.98 -20.62 -33.46
C GLN A 276 -45.79 -19.20 -32.89
N ASN A 277 -46.89 -18.54 -32.52
CA ASN A 277 -46.92 -17.37 -31.64
C ASN A 277 -47.98 -17.62 -30.56
N LEU A 278 -47.75 -17.15 -29.34
CA LEU A 278 -48.69 -17.25 -28.23
C LEU A 278 -49.18 -15.87 -27.83
N GLN A 279 -50.49 -15.70 -27.65
CA GLN A 279 -51.09 -14.50 -27.07
C GLN A 279 -51.80 -14.87 -25.77
N LEU A 280 -51.38 -14.28 -24.65
CA LEU A 280 -52.06 -14.41 -23.35
C LEU A 280 -53.25 -13.46 -23.27
N VAL A 281 -54.46 -14.01 -23.23
CA VAL A 281 -55.72 -13.27 -23.26
C VAL A 281 -56.38 -13.17 -21.89
N SER A 282 -56.51 -14.26 -21.14
CA SER A 282 -57.08 -14.27 -19.77
C SER A 282 -56.70 -15.56 -19.03
N ASN A 283 -57.12 -15.75 -17.78
CA ASN A 283 -56.70 -16.92 -16.98
C ASN A 283 -57.29 -18.22 -17.54
N PRO A 284 -56.47 -19.20 -17.96
CA PRO A 284 -56.99 -20.48 -18.41
C PRO A 284 -57.43 -21.36 -17.24
N ALA A 285 -58.30 -22.34 -17.52
CA ALA A 285 -58.60 -23.40 -16.57
C ALA A 285 -57.43 -24.42 -16.53
N ILE A 286 -56.95 -24.76 -15.33
CA ILE A 286 -55.85 -25.70 -15.13
C ILE A 286 -56.38 -26.99 -14.48
N SER A 287 -56.03 -28.13 -15.05
CA SER A 287 -56.33 -29.47 -14.56
C SER A 287 -55.03 -30.24 -14.33
N ILE A 288 -54.82 -30.73 -13.10
CA ILE A 288 -53.57 -31.39 -12.67
C ILE A 288 -53.88 -32.83 -12.23
N PRO A 289 -54.37 -33.70 -13.12
CA PRO A 289 -54.47 -35.12 -12.79
C PRO A 289 -53.04 -35.64 -12.55
N ASN A 290 -52.82 -36.48 -11.54
CA ASN A 290 -51.51 -37.11 -11.28
C ASN A 290 -50.32 -36.18 -10.90
N GLY A 291 -50.56 -34.91 -10.55
CA GLY A 291 -49.62 -34.13 -9.73
C GLY A 291 -48.48 -33.38 -10.44
N ILE A 292 -48.49 -33.22 -11.76
CA ILE A 292 -47.48 -32.39 -12.47
C ILE A 292 -47.82 -30.91 -12.30
N THR A 293 -47.19 -30.25 -11.34
CA THR A 293 -47.47 -28.85 -10.95
C THR A 293 -46.62 -27.82 -11.69
N LYS A 294 -46.00 -28.15 -12.83
CA LYS A 294 -45.14 -27.24 -13.60
C LYS A 294 -45.61 -27.16 -15.05
N LEU A 295 -45.71 -25.95 -15.57
CA LEU A 295 -46.18 -25.68 -16.93
C LEU A 295 -45.19 -24.82 -17.70
N GLY A 296 -44.86 -25.23 -18.92
CA GLY A 296 -44.07 -24.48 -19.90
C GLY A 296 -44.92 -24.12 -21.11
N LEU A 297 -44.95 -22.84 -21.46
CA LEU A 297 -45.63 -22.31 -22.63
C LEU A 297 -44.59 -21.65 -23.54
N LEU A 298 -44.40 -22.23 -24.72
CA LEU A 298 -43.33 -21.86 -25.65
C LEU A 298 -43.92 -21.18 -26.88
N GLY A 299 -43.40 -20.00 -27.26
CA GLY A 299 -43.62 -19.39 -28.57
C GLY A 299 -42.42 -19.61 -29.48
N VAL A 300 -42.62 -19.97 -30.75
CA VAL A 300 -41.50 -20.04 -31.70
C VAL A 300 -41.00 -18.62 -32.02
N ASP A 301 -41.90 -17.76 -32.49
CA ASP A 301 -41.58 -16.39 -32.95
C ASP A 301 -41.87 -15.31 -31.89
N GLY A 302 -42.63 -15.61 -30.84
CA GLY A 302 -42.87 -14.67 -29.74
C GLY A 302 -44.04 -15.02 -28.83
N ILE A 303 -44.11 -14.29 -27.71
CA ILE A 303 -45.24 -14.30 -26.77
C ILE A 303 -45.69 -12.86 -26.57
N SER A 304 -46.99 -12.61 -26.69
CA SER A 304 -47.61 -11.30 -26.43
C SER A 304 -48.80 -11.41 -25.48
N SER A 305 -49.32 -10.28 -25.01
CA SER A 305 -50.58 -10.23 -24.27
C SER A 305 -51.69 -9.55 -25.08
N ALA A 306 -52.95 -9.83 -24.74
CA ALA A 306 -54.08 -9.01 -25.15
C ALA A 306 -54.07 -7.65 -24.44
N SER A 307 -54.86 -6.69 -24.95
CA SER A 307 -55.02 -5.35 -24.37
C SER A 307 -55.91 -5.32 -23.12
N SER A 308 -56.72 -6.36 -22.90
CA SER A 308 -57.59 -6.53 -21.72
C SER A 308 -57.72 -8.02 -21.41
N GLY A 309 -57.34 -8.44 -20.20
CA GLY A 309 -57.26 -9.86 -19.87
C GLY A 309 -57.28 -10.25 -18.40
N GLY A 310 -57.08 -9.30 -17.48
CA GLY A 310 -57.24 -9.53 -16.04
C GLY A 310 -56.07 -10.30 -15.40
N SER A 311 -56.34 -10.96 -14.27
CA SER A 311 -55.32 -11.67 -13.49
C SER A 311 -55.15 -13.12 -13.93
N LEU A 312 -53.92 -13.49 -14.29
CA LEU A 312 -53.47 -14.85 -14.57
C LEU A 312 -52.90 -15.46 -13.28
N THR A 313 -53.56 -16.50 -12.78
CA THR A 313 -53.18 -17.19 -11.54
C THR A 313 -52.61 -18.57 -11.77
N PHE A 314 -52.94 -19.21 -12.89
CA PHE A 314 -52.54 -20.59 -13.19
C PHE A 314 -52.72 -21.53 -11.98
N GLY A 315 -53.89 -21.44 -11.35
CA GLY A 315 -54.15 -22.04 -10.04
C GLY A 315 -53.75 -23.52 -9.95
N GLY A 316 -53.13 -23.89 -8.82
CA GLY A 316 -52.66 -25.24 -8.53
C GLY A 316 -51.24 -25.55 -9.04
N LEU A 317 -50.64 -24.68 -9.88
CA LEU A 317 -49.26 -24.85 -10.32
C LEU A 317 -48.25 -24.25 -9.33
N ASN A 318 -47.11 -24.91 -9.20
CA ASN A 318 -45.94 -24.43 -8.47
C ASN A 318 -45.03 -23.57 -9.35
N SER A 319 -44.95 -23.85 -10.66
CA SER A 319 -44.06 -23.14 -11.57
C SER A 319 -44.69 -22.91 -12.95
N VAL A 320 -44.52 -21.71 -13.48
CA VAL A 320 -44.93 -21.34 -14.84
C VAL A 320 -43.73 -20.76 -15.59
N LEU A 321 -43.42 -21.33 -16.75
CA LEU A 321 -42.37 -20.89 -17.66
C LEU A 321 -42.99 -20.36 -18.96
N LEU A 322 -42.67 -19.13 -19.31
CA LEU A 322 -42.96 -18.52 -20.60
C LEU A 322 -41.65 -18.38 -21.38
N ALA A 323 -41.50 -19.13 -22.47
CA ALA A 323 -40.24 -19.21 -23.20
C ALA A 323 -40.42 -18.98 -24.70
N THR A 324 -39.41 -18.42 -25.36
CA THR A 324 -39.38 -18.33 -26.83
C THR A 324 -38.24 -19.13 -27.42
N GLN A 325 -38.38 -19.56 -28.67
CA GLN A 325 -37.28 -20.21 -29.40
C GLN A 325 -36.38 -19.19 -30.11
N LYS A 326 -36.98 -18.18 -30.74
CA LYS A 326 -36.31 -17.15 -31.54
C LYS A 326 -37.13 -15.84 -31.60
N GLY A 327 -37.70 -15.43 -30.47
CA GLY A 327 -38.75 -14.42 -30.41
C GLY A 327 -38.72 -13.57 -29.15
N SER A 328 -39.36 -12.41 -29.20
CA SER A 328 -39.49 -11.54 -28.02
C SER A 328 -40.67 -11.95 -27.14
N ILE A 329 -40.62 -11.59 -25.86
CA ILE A 329 -41.74 -11.69 -24.93
C ILE A 329 -42.15 -10.25 -24.58
N ILE A 330 -43.31 -9.82 -25.09
CA ILE A 330 -43.80 -8.44 -24.95
C ILE A 330 -45.19 -8.48 -24.31
N LEU A 331 -45.25 -8.24 -23.00
CA LEU A 331 -46.49 -8.34 -22.24
C LEU A 331 -46.94 -6.95 -21.77
N GLY A 332 -48.11 -6.52 -22.22
CA GLY A 332 -48.72 -5.24 -21.89
C GLY A 332 -49.42 -5.23 -20.52
N SER A 333 -49.86 -4.05 -20.09
CA SER A 333 -50.52 -3.84 -18.80
C SER A 333 -51.95 -4.37 -18.71
N GLY A 334 -52.51 -4.89 -19.82
CA GLY A 334 -53.87 -5.46 -19.88
C GLY A 334 -54.03 -6.78 -19.11
N ILE A 335 -52.93 -7.44 -18.76
CA ILE A 335 -52.88 -8.66 -17.94
C ILE A 335 -51.98 -8.46 -16.71
N SER A 336 -52.16 -9.28 -15.68
CA SER A 336 -51.26 -9.37 -14.51
C SER A 336 -51.04 -10.83 -14.10
N PHE A 337 -49.94 -11.14 -13.43
CA PHE A 337 -49.68 -12.46 -12.84
C PHE A 337 -49.84 -12.39 -11.32
N GLN A 338 -50.59 -13.31 -10.72
CA GLN A 338 -50.84 -13.31 -9.28
C GLN A 338 -50.70 -14.69 -8.66
N ASN A 339 -50.04 -14.79 -7.51
CA ASN A 339 -49.98 -15.99 -6.66
C ASN A 339 -49.39 -17.24 -7.37
N ILE A 340 -48.39 -17.04 -8.22
CA ILE A 340 -47.63 -18.11 -8.87
C ILE A 340 -46.30 -18.25 -8.12
N PRO A 341 -46.04 -19.32 -7.35
CA PRO A 341 -44.85 -19.39 -6.49
C PRO A 341 -43.53 -19.15 -7.24
N ASN A 342 -43.38 -19.73 -8.43
CA ASN A 342 -42.20 -19.58 -9.28
C ASN A 342 -42.62 -19.18 -10.71
N LEU A 343 -42.28 -17.96 -11.12
CA LEU A 343 -42.63 -17.42 -12.43
C LEU A 343 -41.37 -17.12 -13.23
N PHE A 344 -41.30 -17.69 -14.43
CA PHE A 344 -40.09 -17.68 -15.24
C PHE A 344 -40.36 -17.20 -16.66
N PHE A 345 -39.50 -16.31 -17.14
CA PHE A 345 -39.51 -15.79 -18.50
C PHE A 345 -38.17 -16.10 -19.17
N TYR A 346 -38.22 -16.59 -20.40
CA TYR A 346 -37.04 -17.01 -21.15
C TYR A 346 -37.13 -16.56 -22.61
N ALA A 347 -36.72 -15.33 -22.90
CA ALA A 347 -36.69 -14.77 -24.25
C ALA A 347 -35.37 -15.14 -24.95
N ARG A 348 -35.44 -15.94 -26.01
CA ARG A 348 -34.29 -16.47 -26.74
C ARG A 348 -34.32 -16.04 -28.20
N GLY A 349 -33.17 -15.75 -28.79
CA GLY A 349 -33.02 -15.39 -30.20
C GLY A 349 -32.16 -14.15 -30.43
N ASP A 350 -31.88 -13.85 -31.70
CA ASP A 350 -31.11 -12.66 -32.07
C ASP A 350 -31.97 -11.39 -31.88
N ARG A 351 -31.44 -10.38 -31.18
CA ARG A 351 -32.09 -9.07 -30.99
C ARG A 351 -33.49 -9.15 -30.35
N VAL A 352 -33.69 -10.08 -29.42
CA VAL A 352 -34.96 -10.21 -28.69
C VAL A 352 -35.08 -9.18 -27.56
N ALA A 353 -36.30 -8.94 -27.12
CA ALA A 353 -36.60 -8.15 -25.94
C ALA A 353 -37.56 -8.92 -25.01
N LEU A 354 -37.33 -8.76 -23.70
CA LEU A 354 -38.25 -9.15 -22.64
C LEU A 354 -38.81 -7.87 -22.02
N ASN A 355 -39.96 -7.42 -22.51
CA ASN A 355 -40.62 -6.21 -22.05
C ASN A 355 -41.87 -6.57 -21.24
N LEU A 356 -41.83 -6.25 -19.96
CA LEU A 356 -42.83 -6.69 -18.99
C LEU A 356 -43.58 -5.49 -18.41
N ALA A 357 -44.65 -5.07 -19.09
CA ALA A 357 -45.61 -4.07 -18.59
C ALA A 357 -46.73 -4.70 -17.72
N SER A 358 -46.86 -6.02 -17.73
CA SER A 358 -47.82 -6.76 -16.89
C SER A 358 -47.40 -6.75 -15.42
N PRO A 359 -48.25 -6.33 -14.47
CA PRO A 359 -47.93 -6.43 -13.05
C PRO A 359 -47.78 -7.87 -12.56
N ILE A 360 -46.93 -8.09 -11.56
CA ILE A 360 -46.68 -9.40 -10.91
C ILE A 360 -46.79 -9.23 -9.40
N SER A 361 -47.57 -10.08 -8.72
CA SER A 361 -47.65 -10.10 -7.25
C SER A 361 -47.84 -11.50 -6.67
N GLY A 362 -47.35 -11.70 -5.44
CA GLY A 362 -47.56 -12.96 -4.71
C GLY A 362 -46.72 -14.14 -5.22
N SER A 363 -45.64 -13.87 -5.95
CA SER A 363 -44.64 -14.88 -6.36
C SER A 363 -43.44 -14.85 -5.41
N SER A 364 -42.90 -16.00 -5.02
CA SER A 364 -41.65 -16.04 -4.25
C SER A 364 -40.44 -15.83 -5.16
N ASN A 365 -40.42 -16.44 -6.34
CA ASN A 365 -39.29 -16.35 -7.27
C ASN A 365 -39.74 -15.83 -8.64
N LEU A 366 -39.11 -14.76 -9.10
CA LEU A 366 -39.23 -14.24 -10.46
C LEU A 366 -37.88 -14.32 -11.18
N LEU A 367 -37.82 -15.03 -12.30
CA LEU A 367 -36.64 -15.10 -13.17
C LEU A 367 -36.94 -14.53 -14.55
N LEU A 368 -36.16 -13.53 -14.96
CA LEU A 368 -36.24 -12.85 -16.23
C LEU A 368 -34.98 -13.12 -17.05
N ASN A 369 -35.02 -14.09 -17.95
CA ASN A 369 -33.90 -14.40 -18.83
C ASN A 369 -34.16 -13.86 -20.24
N SER A 370 -33.21 -13.09 -20.78
CA SER A 370 -33.26 -12.58 -22.16
C SER A 370 -31.91 -12.66 -22.84
N GLU A 371 -31.86 -13.21 -24.05
CA GLU A 371 -30.65 -13.16 -24.88
C GLU A 371 -30.40 -11.75 -25.44
N GLY A 372 -31.42 -10.89 -25.44
CA GLY A 372 -31.32 -9.47 -25.74
C GLY A 372 -31.68 -8.62 -24.53
N THR A 373 -32.56 -7.62 -24.66
CA THR A 373 -32.82 -6.67 -23.56
C THR A 373 -33.86 -7.16 -22.55
N VAL A 374 -33.81 -6.63 -21.33
CA VAL A 374 -34.84 -6.77 -20.29
C VAL A 374 -35.34 -5.39 -19.87
N GLN A 375 -36.66 -5.19 -19.81
CA GLN A 375 -37.28 -3.97 -19.28
C GLN A 375 -38.55 -4.28 -18.48
N VAL A 376 -38.67 -3.75 -17.27
CA VAL A 376 -39.81 -3.97 -16.36
C VAL A 376 -40.64 -2.70 -16.20
N ASN A 377 -41.79 -2.65 -16.88
CA ASN A 377 -42.68 -1.49 -16.89
C ASN A 377 -43.89 -1.66 -15.97
N GLY A 378 -44.24 -2.88 -15.58
CA GLY A 378 -45.28 -3.22 -14.62
C GLY A 378 -44.76 -3.29 -13.18
N ASN A 379 -45.62 -3.08 -12.19
CA ASN A 379 -45.23 -3.24 -10.78
C ASN A 379 -45.00 -4.72 -10.44
N VAL A 380 -43.95 -4.99 -9.68
CA VAL A 380 -43.56 -6.35 -9.26
C VAL A 380 -43.47 -6.40 -7.74
N THR A 381 -44.08 -7.41 -7.12
CA THR A 381 -43.96 -7.69 -5.68
C THR A 381 -43.66 -9.17 -5.48
N VAL A 382 -42.40 -9.46 -5.16
CA VAL A 382 -41.86 -10.83 -5.04
C VAL A 382 -40.85 -10.93 -3.90
N ASP A 383 -40.48 -12.13 -3.47
CA ASP A 383 -39.37 -12.28 -2.50
C ASP A 383 -38.01 -12.12 -3.21
N ASN A 384 -37.81 -12.85 -4.31
CA ASN A 384 -36.56 -12.90 -5.07
C ASN A 384 -36.77 -12.45 -6.53
N PHE A 385 -36.14 -11.34 -6.91
CA PHE A 385 -36.12 -10.81 -8.27
C PHE A 385 -34.78 -11.12 -8.94
N ASN A 386 -34.79 -11.94 -9.99
CA ASN A 386 -33.60 -12.31 -10.74
C ASN A 386 -33.75 -11.94 -12.22
N ALA A 387 -32.83 -11.16 -12.75
CA ALA A 387 -32.74 -10.86 -14.18
C ALA A 387 -31.38 -11.29 -14.73
N PHE A 388 -31.38 -12.04 -15.84
CA PHE A 388 -30.18 -12.45 -16.56
C PHE A 388 -30.32 -12.08 -18.04
N SER A 389 -29.40 -11.26 -18.51
CA SER A 389 -29.46 -10.66 -19.83
C SER A 389 -28.13 -10.83 -20.56
N ASN A 390 -28.16 -11.16 -21.85
CA ASN A 390 -26.98 -11.04 -22.73
C ASN A 390 -27.00 -9.71 -23.53
N GLY A 391 -28.09 -8.93 -23.46
CA GLY A 391 -28.14 -7.52 -23.85
C GLY A 391 -28.33 -6.60 -22.63
N ASP A 392 -28.91 -5.41 -22.80
CA ASP A 392 -29.07 -4.44 -21.71
C ASP A 392 -30.21 -4.77 -20.74
N PHE A 393 -30.01 -4.49 -19.44
CA PHE A 393 -31.10 -4.26 -18.50
C PHE A 393 -31.45 -2.77 -18.50
N GLN A 394 -32.58 -2.41 -19.10
CA GLN A 394 -33.00 -1.03 -19.32
C GLN A 394 -33.82 -0.49 -18.15
N GLN A 395 -33.81 0.84 -17.99
CA GLN A 395 -34.67 1.50 -17.01
C GLN A 395 -36.14 1.24 -17.33
N GLY A 396 -36.85 0.72 -16.34
CA GLY A 396 -38.28 0.41 -16.41
C GLY A 396 -39.13 1.47 -15.72
N SER A 397 -40.41 1.56 -16.10
CA SER A 397 -41.35 2.46 -15.42
C SER A 397 -41.94 1.89 -14.12
N GLY A 398 -41.96 0.57 -13.97
CA GLY A 398 -42.60 -0.15 -12.88
C GLY A 398 -41.82 -0.10 -11.56
N ILE A 399 -42.51 -0.28 -10.43
CA ILE A 399 -41.88 -0.40 -9.11
C ILE A 399 -41.69 -1.88 -8.78
N VAL A 400 -40.45 -2.26 -8.47
CA VAL A 400 -40.08 -3.61 -8.01
C VAL A 400 -39.92 -3.58 -6.49
N SER A 401 -40.75 -4.33 -5.77
CA SER A 401 -40.61 -4.61 -4.34
C SER A 401 -40.13 -6.05 -4.18
N ALA A 402 -38.85 -6.22 -3.84
CA ALA A 402 -38.24 -7.51 -3.60
C ALA A 402 -37.21 -7.46 -2.47
N HIS A 403 -37.16 -8.54 -1.68
CA HIS A 403 -36.18 -8.72 -0.63
C HIS A 403 -34.79 -8.90 -1.25
N GLU A 404 -34.63 -9.88 -2.13
CA GLU A 404 -33.40 -10.11 -2.89
C GLU A 404 -33.55 -9.62 -4.35
N VAL A 405 -32.57 -8.86 -4.82
CA VAL A 405 -32.52 -8.36 -6.20
C VAL A 405 -31.18 -8.74 -6.81
N THR A 406 -31.19 -9.50 -7.90
CA THR A 406 -30.01 -9.83 -8.68
C THR A 406 -30.22 -9.49 -10.14
N ILE A 407 -29.34 -8.66 -10.71
CA ILE A 407 -29.38 -8.26 -12.12
C ILE A 407 -28.02 -8.53 -12.75
N ASN A 408 -27.98 -9.45 -13.70
CA ASN A 408 -26.77 -9.88 -14.40
C ASN A 408 -26.91 -9.60 -15.91
N SER A 409 -26.16 -8.62 -16.41
CA SER A 409 -26.06 -8.29 -17.82
C SER A 409 -24.67 -8.68 -18.33
N ILE A 410 -24.54 -9.89 -18.89
CA ILE A 410 -23.23 -10.48 -19.23
C ILE A 410 -22.68 -10.03 -20.59
N GLY A 411 -23.49 -9.35 -21.40
CA GLY A 411 -23.10 -8.84 -22.72
C GLY A 411 -23.48 -7.38 -22.95
N GLY A 412 -24.04 -6.69 -21.95
CA GLY A 412 -24.57 -5.34 -22.09
C GLY A 412 -24.42 -4.48 -20.84
N ASN A 413 -25.26 -3.45 -20.76
CA ASN A 413 -25.29 -2.45 -19.70
C ASN A 413 -26.41 -2.76 -18.68
N VAL A 414 -26.34 -2.12 -17.52
CA VAL A 414 -27.41 -2.12 -16.51
C VAL A 414 -27.72 -0.67 -16.16
N THR A 415 -28.99 -0.26 -16.31
CA THR A 415 -29.50 0.99 -15.73
C THR A 415 -30.36 0.65 -14.53
N PHE A 416 -29.84 0.92 -13.33
CA PHE A 416 -30.53 0.68 -12.07
C PHE A 416 -30.99 2.00 -11.46
N ASP A 417 -32.30 2.18 -11.35
CA ASP A 417 -32.93 3.32 -10.70
C ASP A 417 -33.41 2.93 -9.31
N ALA A 418 -32.71 3.36 -8.26
CA ALA A 418 -33.07 3.01 -6.89
C ALA A 418 -34.47 3.51 -6.49
N GLY A 419 -35.02 4.53 -7.16
CA GLY A 419 -36.42 4.96 -6.98
C GLY A 419 -37.45 3.97 -7.55
N LYS A 420 -37.03 3.05 -8.41
CA LYS A 420 -37.84 1.97 -8.98
C LYS A 420 -37.72 0.64 -8.24
N PHE A 421 -36.81 0.55 -7.27
CA PHE A 421 -36.63 -0.65 -6.44
C PHE A 421 -36.86 -0.29 -4.96
N ALA A 422 -37.91 -0.83 -4.35
CA ALA A 422 -38.28 -0.49 -2.97
C ALA A 422 -37.12 -0.77 -1.99
N ASN A 423 -36.91 0.11 -1.01
CA ASN A 423 -35.92 -0.07 0.07
C ASN A 423 -36.46 -1.09 1.11
N VAL A 424 -36.33 -2.38 0.83
CA VAL A 424 -36.79 -3.47 1.72
C VAL A 424 -35.71 -3.73 2.80
N PRO A 425 -36.02 -3.53 4.10
CA PRO A 425 -35.03 -3.72 5.16
C PRO A 425 -34.47 -5.14 5.20
N GLY A 426 -33.16 -5.28 5.37
CA GLY A 426 -32.47 -6.58 5.39
C GLY A 426 -32.29 -7.26 4.03
N GLY A 427 -32.92 -6.74 2.97
CA GLY A 427 -32.78 -7.25 1.61
C GLY A 427 -31.43 -6.89 0.95
N THR A 428 -31.06 -7.60 -0.11
CA THR A 428 -29.79 -7.41 -0.86
C THR A 428 -30.03 -6.94 -2.29
N VAL A 429 -29.06 -6.25 -2.85
CA VAL A 429 -29.04 -5.84 -4.27
C VAL A 429 -27.67 -6.16 -4.85
N ASP A 430 -27.62 -7.06 -5.85
CA ASP A 430 -26.40 -7.44 -6.56
C ASP A 430 -26.56 -7.13 -8.06
N LEU A 431 -25.72 -6.22 -8.56
CA LEU A 431 -25.75 -5.71 -9.92
C LEU A 431 -24.46 -6.06 -10.65
N ASN A 432 -24.56 -6.64 -11.83
CA ASN A 432 -23.41 -6.98 -12.66
C ASN A 432 -23.67 -6.56 -14.11
N ALA A 433 -22.81 -5.68 -14.63
CA ALA A 433 -22.81 -5.24 -16.02
C ALA A 433 -21.46 -5.56 -16.67
N ALA A 434 -21.47 -6.22 -17.82
CA ALA A 434 -20.24 -6.39 -18.61
C ALA A 434 -19.75 -5.06 -19.19
N GLY A 435 -20.68 -4.17 -19.56
CA GLY A 435 -20.40 -2.80 -20.00
C GLY A 435 -20.53 -1.79 -18.86
N THR A 436 -21.45 -0.84 -19.00
CA THR A 436 -21.66 0.23 -18.01
C THR A 436 -22.77 -0.14 -17.03
N LEU A 437 -22.50 0.01 -15.73
CA LEU A 437 -23.52 0.08 -14.69
C LEU A 437 -23.86 1.55 -14.43
N THR A 438 -25.06 1.98 -14.83
CA THR A 438 -25.60 3.29 -14.47
C THR A 438 -26.46 3.14 -13.22
N PHE A 439 -26.05 3.75 -12.11
CA PHE A 439 -26.77 3.75 -10.85
C PHE A 439 -27.40 5.13 -10.61
N ILE A 440 -28.72 5.20 -10.51
CA ILE A 440 -29.45 6.43 -10.15
C ILE A 440 -29.84 6.28 -8.67
N PRO A 441 -29.19 7.02 -7.75
CA PRO A 441 -29.45 6.90 -6.32
C PRO A 441 -30.79 7.53 -5.90
N VAL A 442 -31.28 7.16 -4.72
CA VAL A 442 -32.53 7.69 -4.12
C VAL A 442 -32.25 8.29 -2.75
N ALA A 443 -32.99 9.35 -2.39
CA ALA A 443 -32.77 10.10 -1.16
C ALA A 443 -33.22 9.33 0.10
N GLY A 444 -32.56 9.64 1.21
CA GLY A 444 -32.82 9.06 2.53
C GLY A 444 -31.94 7.85 2.85
N PRO A 445 -31.89 7.44 4.12
CA PRO A 445 -31.06 6.32 4.55
C PRO A 445 -31.57 5.00 3.95
N ILE A 446 -30.66 4.27 3.31
CA ILE A 446 -30.94 2.93 2.81
C ILE A 446 -30.82 1.93 3.96
N ASN A 447 -31.79 1.00 4.06
CA ASN A 447 -31.87 0.01 5.14
C ASN A 447 -31.75 -1.43 4.64
N ARG A 448 -31.27 -1.60 3.40
CA ARG A 448 -30.90 -2.89 2.82
C ARG A 448 -29.66 -3.42 3.55
N ALA A 449 -29.48 -4.75 3.55
CA ALA A 449 -28.28 -5.35 4.12
C ALA A 449 -27.03 -4.97 3.31
N SER A 450 -27.14 -5.04 1.97
CA SER A 450 -26.05 -4.67 1.07
C SER A 450 -26.52 -4.17 -0.30
N ILE A 451 -25.66 -3.37 -0.93
CA ILE A 451 -25.70 -3.03 -2.35
C ILE A 451 -24.32 -3.31 -2.94
N THR A 452 -24.25 -4.25 -3.87
CA THR A 452 -23.04 -4.62 -4.61
C THR A 452 -23.20 -4.29 -6.09
N GLY A 453 -22.22 -3.62 -6.70
CA GLY A 453 -22.24 -3.32 -8.12
C GLY A 453 -20.91 -3.61 -8.82
N HIS A 454 -20.99 -4.30 -9.96
CA HIS A 454 -19.86 -4.60 -10.83
C HIS A 454 -20.12 -4.05 -12.24
N GLY A 455 -19.11 -3.41 -12.83
CA GLY A 455 -19.19 -2.80 -14.17
C GLY A 455 -17.83 -2.67 -14.84
N GLY A 456 -17.76 -2.66 -16.17
CA GLY A 456 -16.59 -2.16 -16.88
C GLY A 456 -16.38 -0.66 -16.61
N THR A 457 -17.48 0.09 -16.58
CA THR A 457 -17.60 1.46 -16.07
C THR A 457 -18.77 1.51 -15.08
N ILE A 458 -18.64 2.26 -13.99
CA ILE A 458 -19.77 2.55 -13.10
C ILE A 458 -20.04 4.05 -13.16
N ASN A 459 -21.27 4.43 -13.49
CA ASN A 459 -21.71 5.82 -13.56
C ASN A 459 -22.83 6.08 -12.57
N PHE A 460 -22.62 6.98 -11.61
CA PHE A 460 -23.68 7.48 -10.76
C PHE A 460 -24.35 8.68 -11.42
N ALA A 461 -25.60 8.49 -11.85
CA ALA A 461 -26.36 9.50 -12.56
C ALA A 461 -27.03 10.46 -11.58
N SER A 462 -26.45 11.65 -11.42
CA SER A 462 -27.08 12.80 -10.76
C SER A 462 -26.65 14.10 -11.44
N SER A 463 -27.61 14.97 -11.79
CA SER A 463 -27.32 16.28 -12.40
C SER A 463 -26.91 17.34 -11.38
N GLU A 464 -27.23 17.13 -10.11
CA GLU A 464 -26.93 18.03 -8.99
C GLU A 464 -26.20 17.26 -7.88
N PRO A 465 -25.47 17.96 -6.97
CA PRO A 465 -24.91 17.34 -5.78
C PRO A 465 -25.95 16.52 -5.00
N PHE A 466 -25.65 15.26 -4.74
CA PHE A 466 -26.56 14.29 -4.14
C PHE A 466 -25.87 13.52 -3.02
N THR A 467 -26.54 13.38 -1.87
CA THR A 467 -26.03 12.57 -0.75
C THR A 467 -26.60 11.17 -0.82
N PHE A 468 -25.73 10.19 -1.06
CA PHE A 468 -26.04 8.77 -0.97
C PHE A 468 -25.77 8.28 0.46
N ASP A 469 -26.83 8.23 1.27
CA ASP A 469 -26.78 7.82 2.66
C ASP A 469 -27.00 6.31 2.80
N PHE A 470 -25.92 5.59 3.11
CA PHE A 470 -25.90 4.16 3.36
C PHE A 470 -25.50 3.84 4.80
N SER A 471 -25.81 4.71 5.76
CA SER A 471 -25.42 4.54 7.16
C SER A 471 -25.78 3.17 7.77
N ASN A 472 -26.80 2.49 7.24
CA ASN A 472 -27.26 1.16 7.67
C ASN A 472 -27.05 0.05 6.63
N THR A 473 -26.32 0.29 5.53
CA THR A 473 -26.18 -0.62 4.39
C THR A 473 -24.71 -0.84 4.05
N GLY A 474 -24.29 -2.10 3.80
CA GLY A 474 -22.97 -2.37 3.24
C GLY A 474 -22.91 -2.00 1.75
N VAL A 475 -21.97 -1.15 1.34
CA VAL A 475 -21.86 -0.69 -0.05
C VAL A 475 -20.52 -1.06 -0.66
N SER A 476 -20.56 -1.80 -1.77
CA SER A 476 -19.37 -2.19 -2.52
C SER A 476 -19.57 -2.01 -4.03
N PHE A 477 -18.67 -1.25 -4.66
CA PHE A 477 -18.65 -1.07 -6.12
C PHE A 477 -17.28 -1.40 -6.68
N THR A 478 -17.25 -2.17 -7.77
CA THR A 478 -16.02 -2.62 -8.44
C THR A 478 -16.11 -2.33 -9.94
N ALA A 479 -15.27 -1.42 -10.41
CA ALA A 479 -15.18 -1.05 -11.82
C ALA A 479 -13.92 -1.62 -12.50
N GLY A 480 -14.00 -1.87 -13.81
CA GLY A 480 -12.83 -2.14 -14.64
C GLY A 480 -12.09 -0.86 -15.03
N LEU A 481 -11.38 -0.90 -16.17
CA LEU A 481 -10.59 0.23 -16.68
C LEU A 481 -11.41 1.49 -17.00
N GLY A 482 -12.73 1.37 -17.14
CA GLY A 482 -13.63 2.50 -17.39
C GLY A 482 -13.89 3.37 -16.16
N GLY A 483 -13.52 2.90 -14.97
CA GLY A 483 -13.55 3.70 -13.75
C GLY A 483 -14.91 3.83 -13.08
N ILE A 484 -14.91 4.52 -11.95
CA ILE A 484 -16.12 4.94 -11.22
C ILE A 484 -16.31 6.45 -11.42
N GLN A 485 -17.45 6.83 -11.98
CA GLN A 485 -17.83 8.21 -12.28
C GLN A 485 -18.98 8.63 -11.36
N ALA A 486 -18.67 9.37 -10.30
CA ALA A 486 -19.63 9.84 -9.30
C ALA A 486 -19.40 11.32 -8.91
N PRO A 487 -19.11 12.23 -9.85
CA PRO A 487 -18.62 13.59 -9.56
C PRO A 487 -19.58 14.47 -8.74
N ASN A 488 -20.86 14.08 -8.69
CA ASN A 488 -21.91 14.76 -7.93
C ASN A 488 -22.39 13.96 -6.70
N ILE A 489 -21.74 12.85 -6.35
CA ILE A 489 -22.21 11.98 -5.26
C ILE A 489 -21.35 12.14 -4.01
N ASN A 490 -21.99 12.58 -2.94
CA ASN A 490 -21.47 12.54 -1.58
C ASN A 490 -21.85 11.20 -0.93
N PHE A 491 -20.86 10.34 -0.68
CA PHE A 491 -21.04 9.05 -0.02
C PHE A 491 -21.03 9.22 1.50
N VAL A 492 -22.11 8.85 2.19
CA VAL A 492 -22.22 8.97 3.65
C VAL A 492 -22.58 7.63 4.28
N GLY A 493 -21.66 7.06 5.05
CA GLY A 493 -21.86 5.80 5.76
C GLY A 493 -20.56 5.05 6.07
N PRO A 494 -20.58 4.05 6.95
CA PRO A 494 -19.41 3.25 7.28
C PRO A 494 -19.13 2.18 6.23
N ASN A 495 -17.89 1.67 6.19
CA ASN A 495 -17.49 0.52 5.37
C ASN A 495 -17.74 0.67 3.86
N LEU A 496 -17.64 1.89 3.33
CA LEU A 496 -17.64 2.13 1.88
C LEU A 496 -16.51 1.36 1.20
N ALA A 497 -16.82 0.55 0.19
CA ALA A 497 -15.81 -0.10 -0.65
C ALA A 497 -15.95 0.36 -2.11
N LEU A 498 -15.00 1.16 -2.58
CA LEU A 498 -14.88 1.53 -3.99
C LEU A 498 -13.57 0.97 -4.55
N HIS A 499 -13.67 0.10 -5.55
CA HIS A 499 -12.52 -0.47 -6.24
C HIS A 499 -12.62 -0.22 -7.75
N SER A 500 -11.53 0.15 -8.38
CA SER A 500 -11.49 0.44 -9.81
C SER A 500 -10.12 0.13 -10.40
N ASP A 501 -10.07 -0.54 -11.56
CA ASP A 501 -8.81 -0.64 -12.33
C ASP A 501 -8.46 0.69 -13.03
N GLY A 502 -9.46 1.53 -13.31
CA GLY A 502 -9.31 2.88 -13.86
C GLY A 502 -9.43 3.98 -12.79
N ASP A 503 -9.81 5.19 -13.21
CA ASP A 503 -9.99 6.35 -12.32
C ASP A 503 -11.24 6.27 -11.45
N ILE A 504 -11.22 6.94 -10.30
CA ILE A 504 -12.40 7.18 -9.46
C ILE A 504 -12.63 8.69 -9.32
N ASN A 505 -13.77 9.17 -9.80
CA ASN A 505 -14.21 10.55 -9.64
C ASN A 505 -15.40 10.60 -8.68
N LEU A 506 -15.35 11.43 -7.64
CA LEU A 506 -16.43 11.59 -6.66
C LEU A 506 -16.66 13.06 -6.29
N LEU A 507 -17.79 13.37 -5.65
CA LEU A 507 -17.96 14.68 -4.97
C LEU A 507 -17.23 14.65 -3.63
N SER A 508 -17.60 13.72 -2.73
CA SER A 508 -16.99 13.56 -1.41
C SER A 508 -17.33 12.22 -0.77
N SER A 509 -16.64 11.87 0.31
CA SER A 509 -17.00 10.75 1.19
C SER A 509 -16.86 11.15 2.65
N HIS A 510 -17.80 10.70 3.48
CA HIS A 510 -17.85 10.98 4.91
C HIS A 510 -18.16 9.71 5.69
N VAL A 511 -17.47 9.50 6.81
CA VAL A 511 -17.78 8.44 7.76
C VAL A 511 -18.51 9.08 8.94
N PRO A 512 -19.80 8.79 9.18
CA PRO A 512 -20.55 9.39 10.28
C PRO A 512 -19.82 9.19 11.61
N VAL A 513 -19.48 10.31 12.27
CA VAL A 513 -18.63 10.31 13.47
C VAL A 513 -19.35 9.60 14.63
N SER A 514 -18.87 8.42 15.01
CA SER A 514 -19.16 7.85 16.34
C SER A 514 -18.23 8.50 17.36
N GLN A 515 -18.58 8.51 18.65
CA GLN A 515 -17.77 9.15 19.73
C GLN A 515 -16.32 8.62 19.83
N THR A 516 -16.01 7.53 19.12
CA THR A 516 -14.66 7.01 18.87
C THR A 516 -14.31 7.23 17.39
N MET A 517 -13.22 7.96 17.10
CA MET A 517 -12.69 8.21 15.74
C MET A 517 -12.27 6.89 15.05
N MET A 518 -13.22 6.09 14.57
CA MET A 518 -12.94 4.88 13.79
C MET A 518 -13.27 5.15 12.33
N LEU A 519 -12.24 5.48 11.56
CA LEU A 519 -12.32 5.45 10.10
C LEU A 519 -12.62 4.02 9.65
N SER A 520 -13.39 3.87 8.57
CA SER A 520 -13.72 2.57 7.97
C SER A 520 -13.76 2.66 6.45
N GLY A 521 -13.82 1.51 5.77
CA GLY A 521 -13.92 1.44 4.31
C GLY A 521 -12.59 1.63 3.56
N SER A 522 -12.66 1.49 2.24
CA SER A 522 -11.52 1.63 1.32
C SER A 522 -11.95 2.23 -0.01
N ILE A 523 -11.15 3.17 -0.53
CA ILE A 523 -11.23 3.65 -1.91
C ILE A 523 -9.89 3.31 -2.58
N THR A 524 -9.95 2.54 -3.67
CA THR A 524 -8.76 2.05 -4.38
C THR A 524 -8.95 2.16 -5.89
N ALA A 525 -8.04 2.89 -6.55
CA ALA A 525 -8.01 3.07 -7.99
C ALA A 525 -6.67 2.61 -8.57
N GLY A 526 -6.68 1.85 -9.68
CA GLY A 526 -5.49 1.66 -10.51
C GLY A 526 -5.10 2.94 -11.26
N GLY A 527 -6.07 3.81 -11.52
CA GLY A 527 -5.89 5.17 -12.02
C GLY A 527 -5.69 6.22 -10.92
N SER A 528 -6.19 7.43 -11.18
CA SER A 528 -6.25 8.55 -10.24
C SER A 528 -7.55 8.57 -9.44
N ILE A 529 -7.53 9.20 -8.28
CA ILE A 529 -8.72 9.51 -7.47
C ILE A 529 -8.90 11.03 -7.46
N SER A 530 -10.06 11.51 -7.92
CA SER A 530 -10.42 12.93 -7.86
C SER A 530 -11.70 13.15 -7.08
N ALA A 531 -11.66 14.05 -6.10
CA ALA A 531 -12.80 14.52 -5.33
C ALA A 531 -12.85 16.06 -5.34
N SER A 532 -14.00 16.65 -5.64
CA SER A 532 -14.16 18.12 -5.53
C SER A 532 -14.35 18.58 -4.08
N GLY A 533 -14.74 17.68 -3.18
CA GLY A 533 -14.92 17.88 -1.75
C GLY A 533 -14.00 16.98 -0.89
N PRO A 534 -14.31 16.82 0.41
CA PRO A 534 -13.50 16.04 1.35
C PRO A 534 -13.59 14.52 1.09
N ILE A 535 -12.52 13.81 1.43
CA ILE A 535 -12.47 12.35 1.50
C ILE A 535 -12.19 11.92 2.94
N GLU A 536 -13.11 11.16 3.53
CA GLU A 536 -12.93 10.48 4.81
C GLU A 536 -13.02 8.96 4.64
N ILE A 537 -11.92 8.24 4.90
CA ILE A 537 -11.87 6.78 4.64
C ILE A 537 -10.73 6.10 5.42
N ALA A 538 -10.83 4.82 5.79
CA ALA A 538 -9.69 4.14 6.44
C ALA A 538 -8.50 3.90 5.52
N SER A 539 -8.73 3.55 4.24
CA SER A 539 -7.66 3.31 3.27
C SER A 539 -7.94 4.04 1.96
N LEU A 540 -7.01 4.89 1.54
CA LEU A 540 -7.07 5.64 0.28
C LEU A 540 -5.84 5.33 -0.57
N GLN A 541 -6.04 4.69 -1.73
CA GLN A 541 -4.95 4.23 -2.59
C GLN A 541 -5.22 4.52 -4.06
N ALA A 542 -4.29 5.19 -4.74
CA ALA A 542 -4.33 5.43 -6.18
C ALA A 542 -3.04 4.94 -6.86
N GLY A 543 -3.16 4.33 -8.03
CA GLY A 543 -2.01 3.98 -8.87
C GLY A 543 -1.34 5.23 -9.49
N HIS A 544 -2.08 6.33 -9.62
CA HIS A 544 -1.60 7.62 -10.10
C HIS A 544 -1.86 8.70 -9.04
N ASP A 545 -2.55 9.79 -9.38
CA ASP A 545 -2.70 10.96 -8.51
C ASP A 545 -3.91 10.84 -7.58
N ILE A 546 -3.83 11.50 -6.42
CA ILE A 546 -4.98 11.78 -5.55
C ILE A 546 -5.18 13.30 -5.52
N ASN A 547 -6.36 13.77 -5.92
CA ASN A 547 -6.75 15.18 -5.81
C ASN A 547 -8.05 15.30 -5.02
N ALA A 548 -8.08 16.09 -3.95
CA ALA A 548 -9.26 16.24 -3.10
C ALA A 548 -9.40 17.66 -2.52
N GLY A 549 -10.60 18.02 -2.03
CA GLY A 549 -10.78 19.24 -1.25
C GLY A 549 -9.99 19.19 0.08
N SER A 550 -10.13 18.09 0.81
CA SER A 550 -9.32 17.71 1.97
C SER A 550 -9.27 16.18 2.07
N ILE A 551 -8.25 15.65 2.73
CA ILE A 551 -8.12 14.21 2.95
C ILE A 551 -7.97 13.95 4.44
N TYR A 552 -8.83 13.08 4.98
CA TYR A 552 -8.76 12.58 6.34
C TYR A 552 -8.87 11.06 6.30
N ALA A 553 -7.73 10.37 6.35
CA ALA A 553 -7.72 8.93 6.13
C ALA A 553 -6.81 8.17 7.10
N GLY A 554 -6.86 6.83 7.07
CA GLY A 554 -5.91 6.02 7.83
C GLY A 554 -4.56 5.97 7.12
N ASN A 555 -4.50 5.21 6.02
CA ASN A 555 -3.35 5.18 5.10
C ASN A 555 -3.69 5.90 3.78
N ILE A 556 -2.75 6.72 3.30
CA ILE A 556 -2.86 7.46 2.04
C ILE A 556 -1.67 7.11 1.15
N ALA A 557 -1.93 6.53 -0.02
CA ALA A 557 -0.88 6.16 -0.97
C ALA A 557 -1.24 6.54 -2.42
N ALA A 558 -0.30 7.16 -3.12
CA ALA A 558 -0.40 7.50 -4.54
C ALA A 558 0.85 7.05 -5.29
N GLY A 559 0.67 6.35 -6.42
CA GLY A 559 1.75 6.08 -7.37
C GLY A 559 2.15 7.32 -8.20
N GLY A 560 1.38 8.40 -8.11
CA GLY A 560 1.68 9.75 -8.58
C GLY A 560 1.76 10.73 -7.41
N SER A 561 1.14 11.90 -7.55
CA SER A 561 1.13 12.99 -6.56
C SER A 561 -0.12 12.99 -5.70
N ILE A 562 -0.03 13.54 -4.48
CA ILE A 562 -1.18 13.80 -3.61
C ILE A 562 -1.36 15.31 -3.50
N THR A 563 -2.54 15.81 -3.86
CA THR A 563 -2.90 17.22 -3.75
C THR A 563 -4.20 17.38 -2.98
N ALA A 564 -4.20 18.24 -1.96
CA ALA A 564 -5.42 18.68 -1.31
C ALA A 564 -5.36 20.17 -0.97
N ALA A 565 -6.49 20.86 -1.12
CA ALA A 565 -6.54 22.29 -0.84
C ALA A 565 -6.45 22.58 0.67
N ASN A 566 -7.31 21.92 1.47
CA ASN A 566 -7.61 22.29 2.85
C ASN A 566 -6.96 21.41 3.91
N GLY A 567 -6.06 20.49 3.53
CA GLY A 567 -5.36 19.63 4.49
C GLY A 567 -5.25 18.19 4.04
N ILE A 568 -4.19 17.53 4.52
CA ILE A 568 -3.98 16.09 4.38
C ILE A 568 -3.63 15.55 5.76
N ASP A 569 -4.55 14.79 6.33
CA ASP A 569 -4.48 14.20 7.65
C ASP A 569 -4.50 12.68 7.52
N ALA A 570 -3.48 11.99 8.07
CA ALA A 570 -3.50 10.54 8.22
C ALA A 570 -3.52 10.13 9.71
N ILE A 571 -4.39 9.19 10.09
CA ILE A 571 -4.53 8.69 11.47
C ILE A 571 -4.04 7.25 11.56
N GLY A 572 -3.07 6.98 12.42
CA GLY A 572 -2.51 5.62 12.61
C GLY A 572 -1.66 5.12 11.43
N GLY A 573 -1.73 5.77 10.27
CA GLY A 573 -1.07 5.37 9.05
C GLY A 573 -0.05 6.38 8.51
N SER A 574 0.34 6.18 7.26
CA SER A 574 1.35 6.98 6.55
C SER A 574 0.74 7.76 5.38
N ILE A 575 1.45 8.80 4.94
CA ILE A 575 1.18 9.53 3.69
C ILE A 575 2.35 9.26 2.74
N ALA A 576 2.09 8.62 1.61
CA ALA A 576 3.12 8.26 0.65
C ALA A 576 2.71 8.63 -0.79
N ALA A 577 3.56 9.39 -1.48
CA ALA A 577 3.41 9.70 -2.90
C ALA A 577 4.71 9.38 -3.64
N ALA A 578 4.63 8.77 -4.82
CA ALA A 578 5.81 8.64 -5.67
C ALA A 578 6.17 9.98 -6.37
N GLY A 579 5.21 10.90 -6.48
CA GLY A 579 5.38 12.28 -6.93
C GLY A 579 5.40 13.27 -5.77
N ASP A 580 4.76 14.43 -5.97
CA ASP A 580 4.70 15.51 -5.00
C ASP A 580 3.59 15.29 -3.95
N ILE A 581 3.76 15.85 -2.74
CA ILE A 581 2.68 16.00 -1.76
C ILE A 581 2.42 17.49 -1.56
N THR A 582 1.20 17.93 -1.87
CA THR A 582 0.79 19.32 -1.80
C THR A 582 -0.45 19.48 -0.93
N SER A 583 -0.30 20.14 0.23
CA SER A 583 -1.41 20.73 0.98
C SER A 583 -1.38 22.24 0.76
N THR A 584 -2.33 22.80 0.01
CA THR A 584 -2.22 24.17 -0.51
C THR A 584 -2.30 25.22 0.59
N ILE A 585 -3.28 25.12 1.47
CA ILE A 585 -3.47 26.04 2.61
C ILE A 585 -3.62 25.31 3.96
N GLY A 586 -3.93 24.02 3.93
CA GLY A 586 -4.10 23.21 5.13
C GLY A 586 -2.79 22.66 5.71
N LEU A 587 -2.92 22.04 6.87
CA LEU A 587 -1.83 21.28 7.47
C LEU A 587 -1.54 20.02 6.64
N LEU A 588 -0.29 19.57 6.73
CA LEU A 588 0.10 18.22 6.40
C LEU A 588 0.41 17.50 7.72
N ARG A 589 -0.44 16.57 8.13
CA ARG A 589 -0.46 16.05 9.50
C ARG A 589 -0.59 14.54 9.60
N LEU A 590 0.07 14.00 10.62
CA LEU A 590 -0.11 12.65 11.11
C LEU A 590 -0.67 12.70 12.53
N ASP A 591 -1.73 11.94 12.79
CA ASP A 591 -2.29 11.74 14.12
C ASP A 591 -2.12 10.27 14.54
N LYS A 592 -2.02 10.03 15.84
CA LYS A 592 -1.97 8.66 16.36
C LYS A 592 -3.36 8.04 16.41
N ASP A 593 -3.46 6.74 16.18
CA ASP A 593 -4.72 6.02 16.38
C ASP A 593 -4.93 5.60 17.85
N ALA A 594 -6.03 4.90 18.11
CA ALA A 594 -6.36 4.37 19.45
C ALA A 594 -5.33 3.37 20.01
N SER A 595 -4.41 2.87 19.17
CA SER A 595 -3.33 1.97 19.55
C SER A 595 -1.96 2.66 19.66
N ASP A 596 -1.94 4.00 19.63
CA ASP A 596 -0.73 4.85 19.66
C ASP A 596 0.21 4.62 18.46
N LEU A 597 -0.30 4.03 17.37
CA LEU A 597 0.46 3.84 16.13
C LEU A 597 0.46 5.12 15.28
N THR A 598 1.52 5.32 14.50
CA THR A 598 1.67 6.39 13.52
C THR A 598 2.64 5.98 12.42
N GLY A 599 2.51 6.58 11.25
CA GLY A 599 3.38 6.36 10.11
C GLY A 599 4.41 7.46 9.87
N ASN A 600 4.79 7.61 8.60
CA ASN A 600 5.71 8.64 8.09
C ASN A 600 5.07 9.39 6.91
N ILE A 601 5.70 10.49 6.51
CA ILE A 601 5.39 11.21 5.28
C ILE A 601 6.55 11.03 4.30
N THR A 602 6.27 10.51 3.12
CA THR A 602 7.28 10.29 2.08
C THR A 602 6.79 10.76 0.72
N ALA A 603 7.53 11.69 0.10
CA ALA A 603 7.31 12.14 -1.27
C ALA A 603 8.51 11.76 -2.16
N GLY A 604 8.23 11.11 -3.30
CA GLY A 604 9.21 10.87 -4.35
C GLY A 604 9.53 12.11 -5.19
N GLY A 605 8.84 13.23 -4.95
CA GLY A 605 9.14 14.58 -5.40
C GLY A 605 9.26 15.59 -4.25
N ASN A 606 8.57 16.72 -4.36
CA ASN A 606 8.55 17.81 -3.38
C ASN A 606 7.43 17.64 -2.35
N ILE A 607 7.60 18.28 -1.18
CA ILE A 607 6.52 18.50 -0.22
C ILE A 607 6.23 20.00 -0.13
N PHE A 608 4.99 20.38 -0.40
CA PHE A 608 4.46 21.72 -0.16
C PHE A 608 3.35 21.63 0.90
N ALA A 609 3.56 22.22 2.07
CA ALA A 609 2.60 22.22 3.17
C ALA A 609 2.27 23.65 3.58
N GLY A 610 1.34 24.30 2.88
CA GLY A 610 1.02 25.72 3.03
C GLY A 610 0.51 26.12 4.42
N GLY A 611 -0.11 25.20 5.16
CA GLY A 611 -0.53 25.42 6.56
C GLY A 611 0.50 24.98 7.61
N GLY A 612 1.58 24.30 7.21
CA GLY A 612 2.59 23.74 8.11
C GLY A 612 2.60 22.22 8.17
N ILE A 613 3.66 21.68 8.73
CA ILE A 613 3.86 20.24 8.93
C ILE A 613 3.70 19.91 10.42
N LEU A 614 2.81 18.97 10.74
CA LEU A 614 2.57 18.54 12.12
C LEU A 614 2.53 17.02 12.21
N VAL A 615 3.65 16.40 12.58
CA VAL A 615 3.71 14.93 12.77
C VAL A 615 4.20 14.57 14.17
N PRO A 616 3.90 13.36 14.68
CA PRO A 616 4.39 12.92 15.96
C PRO A 616 5.92 12.91 16.03
N VAL A 617 6.44 13.02 17.25
CA VAL A 617 7.87 13.24 17.53
C VAL A 617 8.83 12.14 17.06
N ASN A 618 8.31 10.96 16.69
CA ASN A 618 9.09 9.84 16.17
C ASN A 618 8.85 9.60 14.66
N SER A 619 8.00 10.41 14.04
CA SER A 619 7.71 10.31 12.61
C SER A 619 8.71 11.14 11.80
N SER A 620 9.00 10.63 10.60
CA SER A 620 9.88 11.26 9.62
C SER A 620 9.07 11.88 8.50
N VAL A 621 9.57 13.01 8.00
CA VAL A 621 9.07 13.70 6.80
C VAL A 621 10.21 13.75 5.79
N ILE A 622 10.03 13.06 4.66
CA ILE A 622 11.07 12.82 3.68
C ILE A 622 10.57 13.23 2.29
N ALA A 623 11.32 14.10 1.62
CA ALA A 623 11.14 14.46 0.22
C ALA A 623 12.43 14.18 -0.55
N THR A 624 12.36 13.55 -1.73
CA THR A 624 13.54 13.47 -2.62
C THR A 624 13.87 14.84 -3.24
N GLY A 625 12.85 15.69 -3.41
CA GLY A 625 12.95 17.06 -3.88
C GLY A 625 13.04 18.05 -2.72
N ASN A 626 12.32 19.17 -2.83
CA ASN A 626 12.32 20.25 -1.85
C ASN A 626 11.20 20.08 -0.81
N ILE A 627 11.36 20.72 0.34
CA ILE A 627 10.28 20.89 1.33
C ILE A 627 10.01 22.38 1.52
N PHE A 628 8.74 22.78 1.41
CA PHE A 628 8.26 24.12 1.72
C PHE A 628 7.16 24.06 2.77
N ALA A 629 7.31 24.81 3.86
CA ALA A 629 6.29 24.96 4.91
C ALA A 629 6.47 26.28 5.67
N PRO A 630 5.42 26.87 6.28
CA PRO A 630 5.58 28.00 7.20
C PRO A 630 6.17 27.60 8.56
N GLY A 631 6.14 26.31 8.88
CA GLY A 631 6.78 25.73 10.04
C GLY A 631 6.61 24.22 10.06
N ALA A 632 7.37 23.55 10.91
CA ALA A 632 7.42 22.09 10.92
C ALA A 632 7.65 21.55 12.34
N ILE A 633 6.85 20.54 12.71
CA ILE A 633 7.06 19.69 13.87
C ILE A 633 7.23 18.26 13.35
N ALA A 634 8.43 17.69 13.49
CA ALA A 634 8.74 16.34 13.03
C ALA A 634 9.96 15.77 13.76
N GLY A 635 10.02 14.46 14.01
CA GLY A 635 11.23 13.84 14.54
C GLY A 635 12.43 14.06 13.60
N THR A 636 12.23 13.73 12.32
CA THR A 636 13.22 13.95 11.25
C THR A 636 12.59 14.69 10.08
N LEU A 637 13.31 15.68 9.55
CA LEU A 637 12.95 16.43 8.34
C LEU A 637 14.08 16.29 7.31
N THR A 638 13.83 15.63 6.19
CA THR A 638 14.85 15.36 5.17
C THR A 638 14.37 15.75 3.77
N ALA A 639 15.16 16.57 3.08
CA ALA A 639 14.97 16.91 1.67
C ALA A 639 16.21 16.50 0.87
N GLY A 640 16.04 15.87 -0.30
CA GLY A 640 17.14 15.69 -1.25
C GLY A 640 17.56 17.01 -1.91
N GLY A 641 16.63 17.96 -2.01
CA GLY A 641 16.84 19.35 -2.40
C GLY A 641 16.91 20.30 -1.20
N ASN A 642 16.26 21.45 -1.31
CA ASN A 642 16.26 22.50 -0.30
C ASN A 642 15.09 22.37 0.68
N ILE A 643 15.28 22.85 1.90
CA ILE A 643 14.19 23.11 2.86
C ILE A 643 13.99 24.62 2.95
N THR A 644 12.76 25.08 2.73
CA THR A 644 12.37 26.47 2.93
C THR A 644 11.31 26.53 4.01
N ILE A 645 11.61 27.23 5.10
CA ILE A 645 10.66 27.54 6.15
C ILE A 645 10.29 29.02 6.05
N ASP A 646 9.09 29.31 5.57
CA ASP A 646 8.62 30.68 5.34
C ASP A 646 7.37 31.00 6.15
N ASN A 647 7.57 31.58 7.34
CA ASN A 647 6.49 31.94 8.23
C ASN A 647 5.94 33.35 7.97
N SER A 648 6.11 33.89 6.76
CA SER A 648 5.55 35.21 6.38
C SER A 648 4.02 35.23 6.44
N SER A 649 3.36 34.08 6.32
CA SER A 649 1.90 33.96 6.47
C SER A 649 1.43 33.99 7.93
N ALA A 650 2.33 33.81 8.91
CA ALA A 650 2.05 33.69 10.35
C ALA A 650 0.99 32.62 10.71
N LEU A 651 0.76 31.64 9.83
CA LEU A 651 -0.24 30.59 10.02
C LEU A 651 0.23 29.50 10.99
N PHE A 652 1.55 29.38 11.24
CA PHE A 652 2.13 28.32 12.05
C PHE A 652 3.08 28.88 13.12
N GLY A 653 2.58 29.02 14.35
CA GLY A 653 3.29 29.70 15.44
C GLY A 653 4.44 28.93 16.10
N ALA A 654 4.70 27.68 15.72
CA ALA A 654 5.68 26.83 16.40
C ALA A 654 7.13 26.97 15.89
N GLY A 655 7.35 27.58 14.72
CA GLY A 655 8.66 27.63 14.07
C GLY A 655 9.08 26.24 13.56
N VAL A 656 10.32 25.83 13.85
CA VAL A 656 10.83 24.50 13.53
C VAL A 656 11.14 23.74 14.82
N LEU A 657 10.42 22.64 15.05
CA LEU A 657 10.60 21.72 16.17
C LEU A 657 10.97 20.34 15.64
N THR A 658 12.27 20.08 15.49
CA THR A 658 12.77 18.82 14.91
C THR A 658 14.07 18.36 15.55
N ASP A 659 14.30 17.05 15.63
CA ASP A 659 15.54 16.50 16.18
C ASP A 659 16.62 16.37 15.11
N THR A 660 16.23 16.07 13.87
CA THR A 660 17.16 15.91 12.75
C THR A 660 16.69 16.68 11.52
N ILE A 661 17.61 17.43 10.90
CA ILE A 661 17.41 18.12 9.62
C ILE A 661 18.52 17.72 8.65
N ASN A 662 18.14 17.24 7.45
CA ASN A 662 19.06 16.96 6.36
C ASN A 662 18.57 17.61 5.06
N ALA A 663 19.41 18.42 4.40
CA ALA A 663 19.06 19.06 3.13
C ALA A 663 20.28 19.49 2.31
N ALA A 664 20.10 19.82 1.03
CA ALA A 664 21.12 20.52 0.26
C ALA A 664 21.37 21.94 0.82
N SER A 665 20.30 22.66 1.16
CA SER A 665 20.37 23.91 1.91
C SER A 665 19.08 24.12 2.71
N ILE A 666 19.14 24.98 3.73
CA ILE A 666 17.95 25.41 4.48
C ILE A 666 17.85 26.93 4.50
N SER A 667 16.64 27.44 4.26
CA SER A 667 16.31 28.87 4.33
C SER A 667 15.20 29.12 5.32
N PHE A 668 15.43 30.08 6.22
CA PHE A 668 14.46 30.54 7.21
C PHE A 668 14.00 31.96 6.87
N ILE A 669 12.74 32.12 6.49
CA ILE A 669 12.14 33.42 6.20
C ILE A 669 11.13 33.71 7.32
N ASN A 670 11.33 34.81 8.04
CA ASN A 670 10.48 35.23 9.16
C ASN A 670 10.27 34.16 10.24
N THR A 671 11.25 33.28 10.43
CA THR A 671 11.17 32.18 11.40
C THR A 671 11.83 32.61 12.71
N SER A 672 11.07 32.62 13.81
CA SER A 672 11.57 33.12 15.10
C SER A 672 12.38 32.10 15.91
N ARG A 673 12.19 30.81 15.66
CA ARG A 673 12.76 29.74 16.49
C ARG A 673 13.00 28.44 15.74
N VAL A 674 14.14 27.83 16.04
CA VAL A 674 14.48 26.44 15.72
C VAL A 674 14.82 25.74 17.04
N ALA A 675 14.26 24.56 17.32
CA ALA A 675 14.54 23.81 18.53
C ALA A 675 14.39 22.30 18.31
N PRO A 676 15.13 21.46 19.05
CA PRO A 676 14.79 20.04 19.18
C PRO A 676 13.46 19.84 19.90
N ILE A 677 12.96 18.61 19.78
CA ILE A 677 11.77 18.18 20.50
C ILE A 677 12.14 17.92 21.96
N TYR A 678 11.21 18.24 22.86
CA TYR A 678 11.31 17.93 24.27
C TYR A 678 10.58 16.61 24.52
N ALA A 679 11.30 15.58 24.98
CA ALA A 679 10.72 14.29 25.32
C ALA A 679 11.17 13.90 26.73
N GLY A 680 10.27 13.31 27.50
CA GLY A 680 10.55 12.86 28.86
C GLY A 680 9.49 11.91 29.35
N ASN A 681 9.91 11.00 30.23
CA ASN A 681 9.05 10.02 30.88
C ASN A 681 9.08 10.30 32.39
N GLY A 682 7.90 10.52 32.99
CA GLY A 682 7.77 10.62 34.45
C GLY A 682 7.86 12.04 35.03
N ASN A 683 8.29 12.12 36.29
CA ASN A 683 8.24 13.33 37.13
C ASN A 683 9.51 14.23 37.06
N ASP A 684 10.49 13.91 36.22
CA ASP A 684 11.71 14.73 36.05
C ASP A 684 11.48 15.83 34.99
N ALA A 685 12.14 16.99 35.11
CA ALA A 685 12.01 18.04 34.09
C ALA A 685 12.73 17.66 32.79
N PHE A 686 12.11 18.03 31.67
CA PHE A 686 12.49 17.59 30.34
C PHE A 686 13.80 18.23 29.85
N SER A 687 14.78 17.39 29.50
CA SER A 687 15.91 17.82 28.67
C SER A 687 15.50 17.76 27.19
N PRO A 688 15.99 18.67 26.33
CA PRO A 688 15.74 18.55 24.89
C PRO A 688 16.44 17.30 24.34
N ARG A 689 15.87 16.70 23.31
CA ARG A 689 16.55 15.64 22.54
C ARG A 689 17.76 16.21 21.81
N ASP A 690 18.62 15.30 21.34
CA ASP A 690 19.77 15.68 20.52
C ASP A 690 19.29 16.31 19.21
N PHE A 691 19.86 17.47 18.88
CA PHE A 691 19.61 18.19 17.63
C PHE A 691 20.77 18.00 16.66
N SER A 692 20.50 17.51 15.47
CA SER A 692 21.47 17.38 14.38
C SER A 692 20.98 18.05 13.11
N MET A 693 21.79 18.93 12.54
CA MET A 693 21.54 19.54 11.24
C MET A 693 22.72 19.26 10.31
N THR A 694 22.47 18.63 9.17
CA THR A 694 23.46 18.44 8.10
C THR A 694 22.95 19.08 6.81
N VAL A 695 23.59 20.19 6.41
CA VAL A 695 23.17 20.99 5.25
C VAL A 695 24.38 21.50 4.46
N GLY A 696 24.18 21.85 3.19
CA GLY A 696 25.20 22.58 2.42
C GLY A 696 25.36 24.01 2.91
N SER A 697 24.26 24.73 3.11
CA SER A 697 24.25 26.10 3.64
C SER A 697 22.99 26.38 4.45
N ILE A 698 23.09 27.38 5.32
CA ILE A 698 21.97 27.99 6.07
C ILE A 698 21.81 29.42 5.54
N SER A 699 20.57 29.92 5.54
CA SER A 699 20.29 31.34 5.31
C SER A 699 19.07 31.74 6.10
N SER A 700 19.04 32.98 6.57
CA SER A 700 17.88 33.56 7.24
C SER A 700 17.57 34.95 6.70
N ALA A 701 16.30 35.30 6.60
CA ALA A 701 15.85 36.59 6.06
C ALA A 701 14.55 37.09 6.71
N GLY A 702 14.33 38.40 6.64
CA GLY A 702 13.16 39.08 7.18
C GLY A 702 13.34 39.57 8.62
N PRO A 703 12.35 40.27 9.20
CA PRO A 703 12.39 40.82 10.55
C PRO A 703 12.60 39.81 11.68
N ALA A 704 12.32 38.53 11.46
CA ALA A 704 12.51 37.48 12.46
C ALA A 704 13.60 36.49 12.00
N ILE A 705 14.79 36.62 12.58
CA ILE A 705 15.91 35.68 12.45
C ILE A 705 15.81 34.65 13.59
N PRO A 706 15.96 33.34 13.33
CA PRO A 706 15.68 32.32 14.32
C PRO A 706 16.69 32.30 15.46
N VAL A 707 16.20 32.05 16.68
CA VAL A 707 17.04 31.58 17.79
C VAL A 707 17.10 30.05 17.73
N LEU A 708 18.30 29.48 17.73
CA LEU A 708 18.48 28.05 17.94
C LEU A 708 18.43 27.76 19.44
N PHE A 709 17.32 27.18 19.90
CA PHE A 709 16.97 27.07 21.31
C PHE A 709 16.91 25.61 21.77
N ALA A 710 17.84 25.21 22.61
CA ALA A 710 17.91 23.89 23.25
C ALA A 710 18.20 24.03 24.76
N ASN A 711 17.54 24.97 25.45
CA ASN A 711 17.69 25.04 26.91
C ASN A 711 16.93 23.89 27.59
N GLY A 712 17.47 23.37 28.69
CA GLY A 712 16.74 22.47 29.57
C GLY A 712 15.50 23.13 30.16
N LEU A 713 14.41 22.37 30.33
CA LEU A 713 13.23 22.90 31.01
C LEU A 713 13.51 23.11 32.50
N ASN A 714 12.87 24.15 33.02
CA ASN A 714 12.89 24.44 34.44
C ASN A 714 12.21 23.31 35.24
N ALA A 715 12.63 23.14 36.49
CA ALA A 715 11.96 22.27 37.43
C ALA A 715 10.48 22.65 37.57
N ASN A 716 9.60 21.65 37.54
CA ASN A 716 8.17 21.83 37.72
C ASN A 716 7.86 22.27 39.17
N PRO A 717 7.13 23.39 39.37
CA PRO A 717 6.84 23.87 40.71
C PRO A 717 5.78 23.07 41.48
N VAL A 718 5.02 22.19 40.81
CA VAL A 718 3.79 21.56 41.34
C VAL A 718 3.88 20.03 41.46
N ALA A 719 4.94 19.41 40.93
CA ALA A 719 5.17 17.95 40.99
C ALA A 719 6.12 17.59 42.16
N PRO A 720 6.09 16.33 42.68
CA PRO A 720 7.16 15.83 43.58
C PRO A 720 8.54 16.09 42.96
N PRO A 721 9.62 16.24 43.76
CA PRO A 721 10.80 17.01 43.38
C PRO A 721 11.34 16.64 41.99
N SER A 722 11.07 17.50 41.00
CA SER A 722 11.54 17.32 39.64
C SER A 722 12.91 17.97 39.48
N ALA A 723 13.94 17.22 39.10
CA ALA A 723 15.22 17.81 38.73
C ALA A 723 15.05 18.64 37.43
N PRO A 724 15.63 19.85 37.31
CA PRO A 724 15.62 20.61 36.06
C PRO A 724 16.37 19.90 34.93
N GLY A 725 15.95 20.14 33.68
CA GLY A 725 16.57 19.55 32.50
C GLY A 725 17.96 20.11 32.20
N ASN A 726 18.79 19.31 31.54
CA ASN A 726 20.09 19.77 31.02
C ASN A 726 19.89 20.55 29.72
N GLY A 727 20.84 21.42 29.39
CA GLY A 727 20.93 21.98 28.04
C GLY A 727 21.14 20.87 27.01
N GLY A 728 20.57 21.05 25.82
CA GLY A 728 20.59 20.05 24.75
C GLY A 728 21.95 19.92 24.06
N ASN A 729 22.11 18.83 23.30
CA ASN A 729 23.25 18.61 22.44
C ASN A 729 22.90 19.05 21.01
N ILE A 730 23.57 20.08 20.52
CA ILE A 730 23.44 20.64 19.18
C ILE A 730 24.65 20.23 18.36
N THR A 731 24.41 19.64 17.18
CA THR A 731 25.42 19.37 16.16
C THR A 731 25.00 20.01 14.83
N LEU A 732 25.82 20.94 14.34
CA LEU A 732 25.66 21.58 13.04
C LEU A 732 26.80 21.18 12.11
N ASN A 733 26.48 20.54 11.00
CA ASN A 733 27.41 20.14 9.94
C ASN A 733 27.06 20.89 8.65
N ILE A 734 27.85 21.91 8.31
CA ILE A 734 27.63 22.78 7.15
C ILE A 734 28.71 22.46 6.11
N THR A 735 28.32 21.76 5.05
CA THR A 735 29.28 21.09 4.15
C THR A 735 29.83 21.97 3.04
N ILE A 736 29.20 23.11 2.75
CA ILE A 736 29.60 24.05 1.68
C ILE A 736 29.81 25.47 2.24
N GLY A 737 28.79 26.01 2.92
CA GLY A 737 28.77 27.38 3.43
C GLY A 737 29.41 27.56 4.80
N GLY A 738 29.22 28.76 5.34
CA GLY A 738 29.62 29.15 6.70
C GLY A 738 28.45 29.15 7.70
N LEU A 739 28.71 29.68 8.89
CA LEU A 739 27.70 29.97 9.91
C LEU A 739 27.87 31.41 10.41
N VAL A 740 26.81 32.21 10.41
CA VAL A 740 26.79 33.53 11.05
C VAL A 740 25.79 33.53 12.21
N VAL A 741 26.26 33.73 13.44
CA VAL A 741 25.41 33.96 14.61
C VAL A 741 25.37 35.47 14.88
N GLY A 742 24.26 36.13 14.59
CA GLY A 742 24.11 37.59 14.66
C GLY A 742 22.67 38.03 14.37
N SER A 743 22.33 39.28 14.67
CA SER A 743 20.97 39.83 14.47
C SER A 743 20.49 39.80 13.02
N GLU A 744 21.42 39.71 12.06
CA GLU A 744 21.17 39.57 10.61
C GLU A 744 21.86 38.32 10.04
N GLY A 745 22.25 37.37 10.89
CA GLY A 745 22.94 36.14 10.50
C GLY A 745 21.99 34.97 10.23
N ASP A 746 22.54 33.76 10.17
CA ASP A 746 21.78 32.50 10.07
C ASP A 746 20.95 32.24 11.33
N PHE A 747 21.53 32.52 12.51
CA PHE A 747 20.81 32.49 13.79
C PHE A 747 21.05 33.78 14.58
N ALA A 748 20.01 34.29 15.23
CA ALA A 748 20.10 35.46 16.09
C ALA A 748 20.92 35.20 17.36
N SER A 749 20.83 33.98 17.90
CA SER A 749 21.66 33.45 18.99
C SER A 749 21.52 31.93 19.07
N VAL A 750 22.44 31.29 19.80
CA VAL A 750 22.36 29.85 20.11
C VAL A 750 22.33 29.68 21.62
N LYS A 751 21.34 28.93 22.14
CA LYS A 751 21.15 28.73 23.58
C LYS A 751 20.99 27.24 23.90
N ALA A 752 21.87 26.71 24.73
CA ALA A 752 21.88 25.34 25.24
C ALA A 752 22.13 25.35 26.76
N ASN A 753 21.43 26.22 27.47
CA ASN A 753 21.59 26.39 28.91
C ASN A 753 20.84 25.32 29.71
N GLY A 754 21.32 24.97 30.91
CA GLY A 754 20.56 24.16 31.85
C GLY A 754 19.30 24.86 32.37
N GLY A 755 18.29 24.08 32.78
CA GLY A 755 17.02 24.56 33.31
C GLY A 755 17.10 25.11 34.74
N GLU A 756 16.14 25.96 35.09
CA GLU A 756 16.04 26.64 36.38
C GLU A 756 15.47 25.76 37.50
N PHE A 757 15.78 26.10 38.75
CA PHE A 757 15.42 25.33 39.94
C PHE A 757 14.16 25.81 40.67
N ASN A 758 13.47 24.88 41.35
CA ASN A 758 12.40 25.16 42.33
C ASN A 758 12.84 24.88 43.79
N ALA A 759 12.30 25.65 44.75
CA ALA A 759 12.82 25.96 46.08
C ALA A 759 12.98 24.81 47.11
N ASP A 760 12.48 23.59 46.87
CA ASP A 760 12.09 22.68 47.97
C ASP A 760 12.90 21.35 48.15
N GLY A 761 14.11 21.17 47.57
CA GLY A 761 14.87 19.93 47.87
C GLY A 761 16.34 19.82 47.40
N PRO A 762 17.11 18.83 47.90
CA PRO A 762 18.56 18.70 47.72
C PRO A 762 18.94 17.92 46.44
N PHE A 763 18.56 18.39 45.25
CA PHE A 763 18.74 17.65 43.99
C PHE A 763 19.68 18.31 42.97
N ALA A 764 20.19 17.48 42.04
CA ALA A 764 21.04 17.85 40.91
C ALA A 764 20.34 18.85 39.96
N ARG A 765 21.10 19.80 39.40
CA ARG A 765 20.59 20.89 38.56
C ARG A 765 20.97 20.74 37.08
N GLY A 766 20.31 21.49 36.21
CA GLY A 766 20.52 21.47 34.77
C GLY A 766 21.94 21.87 34.42
N ASN A 767 22.67 20.94 33.83
CA ASN A 767 24.00 21.17 33.27
C ASN A 767 23.90 22.02 32.00
N GLY A 768 24.96 22.74 31.66
CA GLY A 768 25.11 23.34 30.33
C GLY A 768 25.18 22.26 29.25
N GLY A 769 24.65 22.58 28.07
CA GLY A 769 24.61 21.68 26.92
C GLY A 769 25.89 21.67 26.09
N ILE A 770 25.80 21.04 24.91
CA ILE A 770 26.91 20.93 23.97
C ILE A 770 26.50 21.61 22.66
N VAL A 771 27.36 22.47 22.12
CA VAL A 771 27.19 23.09 20.80
C VAL A 771 28.42 22.73 19.96
N ASN A 772 28.25 21.86 18.98
CA ASN A 772 29.27 21.47 18.02
C ASN A 772 28.93 22.04 16.64
N VAL A 773 29.83 22.85 16.09
CA VAL A 773 29.71 23.41 14.74
C VAL A 773 30.92 22.99 13.93
N THR A 774 30.67 22.36 12.77
CA THR A 774 31.66 22.11 11.73
C THR A 774 31.15 22.73 10.43
N ALA A 775 31.87 23.72 9.91
CA ALA A 775 31.54 24.40 8.66
C ALA A 775 32.70 24.33 7.65
N ALA A 776 32.39 24.26 6.35
CA ALA A 776 33.38 24.38 5.30
C ALA A 776 33.82 25.84 5.07
N GLY A 777 32.88 26.78 5.17
CA GLY A 777 33.09 28.22 5.10
C GLY A 777 33.35 28.87 6.47
N PRO A 778 33.28 30.22 6.53
CA PRO A 778 33.61 30.97 7.76
C PRO A 778 32.58 30.74 8.87
N VAL A 779 33.02 30.76 10.13
CA VAL A 779 32.15 30.76 11.31
C VAL A 779 32.29 32.11 12.00
N GLU A 780 31.22 32.90 12.02
CA GLU A 780 31.18 34.24 12.61
C GLU A 780 30.21 34.30 13.80
N VAL A 781 30.70 34.73 14.96
CA VAL A 781 29.91 34.87 16.19
C VAL A 781 29.83 36.33 16.59
N ASN A 782 28.79 37.00 16.10
CA ASN A 782 28.48 38.42 16.32
C ASN A 782 27.35 38.63 17.34
N ALA A 783 26.72 37.55 17.82
CA ALA A 783 25.77 37.54 18.93
C ALA A 783 26.07 36.38 19.90
N PRO A 784 25.48 36.37 21.11
CA PRO A 784 25.85 35.41 22.14
C PRO A 784 25.57 33.94 21.79
N ILE A 785 26.51 33.06 22.18
CA ILE A 785 26.31 31.62 22.30
C ILE A 785 26.40 31.24 23.78
N GLU A 786 25.36 30.62 24.33
CA GLU A 786 25.29 30.27 25.75
C GLU A 786 25.06 28.77 25.93
N ALA A 787 25.92 28.11 26.71
CA ALA A 787 25.79 26.71 27.09
C ALA A 787 26.17 26.54 28.58
N THR A 788 25.64 27.40 29.45
CA THR A 788 25.98 27.42 30.87
C THR A 788 24.94 26.68 31.74
N SER A 789 25.28 26.41 32.99
CA SER A 789 24.38 25.81 33.99
C SER A 789 23.13 26.67 34.23
N GLY A 790 22.02 26.05 34.64
CA GLY A 790 20.77 26.75 34.96
C GLY A 790 20.84 27.69 36.18
N TYR A 791 19.79 28.50 36.35
CA TYR A 791 19.74 29.45 37.46
C TYR A 791 19.61 28.76 38.83
N VAL A 792 20.30 29.33 39.82
CA VAL A 792 20.27 28.94 41.23
C VAL A 792 19.80 30.07 42.13
N GLN A 793 19.03 29.74 43.17
CA GLN A 793 18.57 30.71 44.17
C GLN A 793 19.65 30.93 45.24
N SER A 794 19.78 32.14 45.77
CA SER A 794 20.55 32.36 47.00
C SER A 794 19.84 31.69 48.20
N PRO A 795 20.55 31.03 49.15
CA PRO A 795 21.99 31.00 49.37
C PRO A 795 22.73 29.78 48.80
N PHE A 796 22.14 29.00 47.88
CA PHE A 796 22.74 27.75 47.43
C PHE A 796 24.13 27.93 46.80
N SER A 797 24.99 26.93 47.02
CA SER A 797 26.36 26.81 46.47
C SER A 797 26.36 26.69 44.95
N PRO A 798 27.52 26.82 44.27
CA PRO A 798 27.61 26.53 42.84
C PRO A 798 27.21 25.08 42.52
N HIS A 799 26.42 24.88 41.45
CA HIS A 799 25.87 23.58 41.03
C HIS A 799 25.78 23.48 39.49
N GLY A 800 25.67 22.26 38.98
CA GLY A 800 25.64 21.99 37.53
C GLY A 800 27.02 22.09 36.87
N ASN A 801 27.26 21.23 35.89
CA ASN A 801 28.46 21.30 35.06
C ASN A 801 28.29 22.41 34.03
N GLY A 802 29.38 23.14 33.75
CA GLY A 802 29.46 23.96 32.54
C GLY A 802 29.32 23.12 31.27
N GLY A 803 28.87 23.75 30.19
CA GLY A 803 28.69 23.10 28.89
C GLY A 803 29.94 23.15 28.02
N THR A 804 29.75 22.89 26.73
CA THR A 804 30.82 22.87 25.72
C THR A 804 30.39 23.60 24.46
N VAL A 805 31.27 24.43 23.90
CA VAL A 805 31.11 25.06 22.58
C VAL A 805 32.35 24.77 21.74
N ASN A 806 32.18 23.99 20.67
CA ASN A 806 33.23 23.66 19.71
C ASN A 806 32.87 24.26 18.34
N LEU A 807 33.69 25.19 17.86
CA LEU A 807 33.53 25.84 16.55
C LEU A 807 34.70 25.47 15.66
N THR A 808 34.42 24.77 14.56
CA THR A 808 35.43 24.37 13.58
C THR A 808 35.05 24.90 12.20
N SER A 809 35.92 25.71 11.60
CA SER A 809 35.93 25.91 10.15
C SER A 809 37.03 25.07 9.53
N THR A 810 36.69 24.21 8.57
CA THR A 810 37.66 23.24 8.01
C THR A 810 38.66 23.91 7.07
N ASN A 811 38.23 24.91 6.29
CA ASN A 811 39.06 25.57 5.27
C ASN A 811 39.01 27.11 5.32
N ASP A 812 38.26 27.71 6.25
CA ASP A 812 38.09 29.16 6.36
C ASP A 812 38.20 29.65 7.81
N SER A 813 37.86 30.92 8.05
CA SER A 813 38.10 31.59 9.32
C SER A 813 37.06 31.29 10.39
N VAL A 814 37.47 31.36 11.65
CA VAL A 814 36.57 31.49 12.81
C VAL A 814 36.73 32.88 13.39
N ALA A 815 35.67 33.69 13.37
CA ALA A 815 35.66 35.04 13.91
C ALA A 815 34.65 35.16 15.07
N VAL A 816 35.03 35.83 16.15
CA VAL A 816 34.16 36.07 17.30
C VAL A 816 34.26 37.54 17.69
N SER A 817 33.11 38.21 17.75
CA SER A 817 32.99 39.60 18.19
C SER A 817 32.00 39.80 19.34
N SER A 818 31.40 38.70 19.81
CA SER A 818 30.44 38.66 20.92
C SER A 818 30.85 37.65 21.98
N ARG A 819 29.93 37.34 22.90
CA ARG A 819 30.15 36.46 24.04
C ARG A 819 29.89 34.99 23.72
N ILE A 820 30.81 34.12 24.13
CA ILE A 820 30.60 32.67 24.26
C ILE A 820 30.75 32.33 25.74
N GLU A 821 29.67 31.88 26.39
CA GLU A 821 29.66 31.56 27.81
C GLU A 821 29.23 30.10 28.06
N VAL A 822 30.12 29.33 28.70
CA VAL A 822 29.92 27.88 28.95
C VAL A 822 29.84 27.53 30.43
N SER A 823 30.19 28.47 31.31
CA SER A 823 29.96 28.38 32.75
C SER A 823 29.93 29.78 33.36
N SER A 824 29.20 29.95 34.47
CA SER A 824 28.89 31.26 35.05
C SER A 824 29.27 31.33 36.54
N SER A 825 29.54 32.54 37.03
CA SER A 825 29.91 32.83 38.43
C SER A 825 29.23 34.10 38.98
N ASP A 826 27.94 34.24 38.73
CA ASP A 826 27.15 35.43 39.11
C ASP A 826 27.27 35.78 40.61
N LYS A 827 27.46 37.09 40.88
CA LYS A 827 27.63 37.63 42.24
C LYS A 827 26.33 37.55 43.06
N GLY A 828 26.47 37.46 44.39
CA GLY A 828 25.40 37.08 45.33
C GLY A 828 24.28 38.07 45.64
N SER A 829 24.06 39.12 44.85
CA SER A 829 23.00 40.12 45.10
C SER A 829 21.66 39.81 44.42
N ALA A 830 21.62 38.92 43.41
CA ALA A 830 20.39 38.54 42.72
C ALA A 830 19.68 37.34 43.39
N LYS A 831 18.33 37.36 43.43
CA LYS A 831 17.53 36.24 43.96
C LYS A 831 17.76 34.96 43.15
N LEU A 832 17.88 35.06 41.83
CA LEU A 832 18.27 34.00 40.90
C LEU A 832 19.60 34.38 40.23
N ARG A 833 20.55 33.47 40.20
CA ARG A 833 21.93 33.69 39.69
C ARG A 833 22.48 32.42 39.04
N ARG A 834 23.34 32.50 38.03
CA ARG A 834 24.03 31.33 37.46
C ARG A 834 25.40 31.13 38.11
N ARG A 835 25.59 30.00 38.81
CA ARG A 835 26.87 29.62 39.44
C ARG A 835 27.18 28.15 39.17
N SER A 836 28.10 27.87 38.25
CA SER A 836 28.46 26.51 37.84
C SER A 836 29.37 25.83 38.87
N ALA A 837 29.20 24.53 39.08
CA ALA A 837 30.05 23.73 39.96
C ALA A 837 31.36 23.26 39.30
N ARG A 838 31.37 23.16 37.97
CA ARG A 838 32.55 22.84 37.13
C ARG A 838 32.61 23.84 35.98
N GLY A 839 33.81 24.23 35.57
CA GLY A 839 33.98 25.09 34.39
C GLY A 839 33.60 24.36 33.09
N GLY A 840 33.19 25.12 32.08
CA GLY A 840 32.87 24.61 30.74
C GLY A 840 34.04 24.66 29.75
N ASN A 841 33.85 24.12 28.56
CA ASN A 841 34.89 24.08 27.52
C ASN A 841 34.53 24.92 26.29
N ILE A 842 35.48 25.71 25.80
CA ILE A 842 35.37 26.42 24.52
C ILE A 842 36.53 25.94 23.63
N ALA A 843 36.25 25.53 22.40
CA ALA A 843 37.27 25.20 21.41
C ALA A 843 36.99 25.89 20.08
N LEU A 844 37.95 26.66 19.59
CA LEU A 844 37.92 27.30 18.28
C LEU A 844 38.99 26.68 17.40
N LYS A 845 38.63 26.23 16.20
CA LYS A 845 39.56 25.63 15.25
C LYS A 845 39.34 26.18 13.83
N SER A 846 40.43 26.56 13.17
CA SER A 846 40.42 26.94 11.75
C SER A 846 41.54 26.23 10.99
N GLY A 847 41.17 25.65 9.84
CA GLY A 847 42.09 25.08 8.86
C GLY A 847 42.43 26.01 7.70
N LYS A 848 42.06 27.30 7.75
CA LYS A 848 42.31 28.26 6.66
C LYS A 848 43.79 28.30 6.29
N PRO A 849 44.18 28.07 5.02
CA PRO A 849 45.58 27.82 4.64
C PRO A 849 46.50 29.04 4.81
N SER A 850 45.98 30.24 4.58
CA SER A 850 46.72 31.50 4.68
C SER A 850 45.81 32.67 5.07
N GLY A 851 46.42 33.78 5.52
CA GLY A 851 45.68 34.95 5.98
C GLY A 851 45.07 34.74 7.37
N LEU A 852 43.99 35.45 7.68
CA LEU A 852 43.40 35.45 9.02
C LEU A 852 42.50 34.21 9.22
N ALA A 853 42.99 33.23 9.99
CA ALA A 853 42.31 31.97 10.29
C ALA A 853 41.43 32.06 11.53
N ILE A 854 41.90 32.74 12.58
CA ILE A 854 41.09 32.99 13.78
C ILE A 854 41.15 34.48 14.10
N ASN A 855 40.00 35.09 14.37
CA ASN A 855 39.90 36.50 14.71
C ASN A 855 38.96 36.73 15.90
N LEU A 856 39.53 37.02 17.06
CA LEU A 856 38.77 37.54 18.19
C LEU A 856 38.87 39.07 18.19
N SER A 857 37.73 39.76 18.14
CA SER A 857 37.70 41.22 18.25
C SER A 857 38.01 41.68 19.68
N ASN A 858 38.19 42.98 19.88
CA ASN A 858 38.33 43.57 21.22
C ASN A 858 37.04 43.52 22.06
N THR A 859 35.88 43.26 21.46
CA THR A 859 34.58 43.07 22.14
C THR A 859 34.27 41.59 22.40
N SER A 860 35.11 40.68 21.93
CA SER A 860 34.91 39.24 22.15
C SER A 860 35.06 38.88 23.63
N GLU A 861 34.23 37.93 24.08
CA GLU A 861 34.30 37.38 25.43
C GLU A 861 34.21 35.85 25.36
N LEU A 862 35.30 35.14 25.68
CA LEU A 862 35.31 33.69 25.81
C LEU A 862 35.33 33.33 27.31
N LEU A 863 34.19 32.88 27.83
CA LEU A 863 33.94 32.81 29.27
C LEU A 863 33.65 31.38 29.74
N SER A 864 34.63 30.80 30.44
CA SER A 864 34.48 29.62 31.29
C SER A 864 34.69 30.06 32.75
N LEU A 865 33.65 30.70 33.29
CA LEU A 865 33.71 31.32 34.61
C LEU A 865 33.47 30.30 35.71
N LEU A 866 34.17 30.45 36.82
CA LEU A 866 34.03 29.57 37.97
C LEU A 866 34.25 30.33 39.26
N ASP A 867 33.30 30.17 40.19
CA ASP A 867 33.42 30.75 41.52
C ASP A 867 34.57 30.09 42.31
N ALA A 868 35.28 30.85 43.14
CA ALA A 868 36.35 30.32 43.99
C ALA A 868 35.87 29.16 44.88
N ALA A 869 34.61 29.22 45.34
CA ALA A 869 33.98 28.19 46.16
C ALA A 869 33.37 27.02 45.35
N ALA A 870 33.52 26.99 44.02
CA ALA A 870 32.99 25.89 43.22
C ALA A 870 33.71 24.56 43.53
N PRO A 871 32.99 23.44 43.66
CA PRO A 871 33.59 22.19 44.12
C PRO A 871 34.42 21.46 43.04
N GLY A 872 34.19 21.72 41.76
CA GLY A 872 34.84 21.01 40.66
C GLY A 872 35.98 21.77 39.99
N PRO A 873 36.62 21.16 38.98
CA PRO A 873 37.74 21.78 38.27
C PRO A 873 37.28 22.97 37.42
N GLY A 874 38.23 23.85 37.09
CA GLY A 874 38.06 24.87 36.07
C GLY A 874 37.91 24.28 34.67
N GLY A 875 37.48 25.13 33.74
CA GLY A 875 37.25 24.73 32.36
C GLY A 875 38.46 24.95 31.45
N LYS A 876 38.25 24.79 30.14
CA LYS A 876 39.30 24.98 29.13
C LYS A 876 38.83 25.89 28.01
N VAL A 877 39.67 26.85 27.62
CA VAL A 877 39.54 27.57 26.34
C VAL A 877 40.68 27.15 25.43
N THR A 878 40.36 26.60 24.26
CA THR A 878 41.33 26.17 23.25
C THR A 878 41.15 26.97 21.97
N ILE A 879 42.22 27.50 21.41
CA ILE A 879 42.25 28.18 20.12
C ILE A 879 43.32 27.50 19.27
N LEU A 880 42.94 26.96 18.12
CA LEU A 880 43.85 26.18 17.27
C LEU A 880 43.74 26.59 15.79
N ALA A 881 44.79 27.22 15.27
CA ALA A 881 44.94 27.46 13.84
C ALA A 881 45.96 26.47 13.24
N THR A 882 45.65 25.91 12.06
CA THR A 882 46.49 24.85 11.46
C THR A 882 46.99 25.14 10.04
N GLY A 883 46.59 26.24 9.41
CA GLY A 883 47.03 26.59 8.06
C GLY A 883 48.52 26.91 7.97
N ALA A 884 49.17 26.59 6.84
CA ALA A 884 50.63 26.69 6.72
C ALA A 884 51.18 28.11 6.94
N SER A 885 50.45 29.14 6.49
CA SER A 885 50.86 30.55 6.58
C SER A 885 49.69 31.43 7.05
N SER A 886 48.91 30.93 8.01
CA SER A 886 47.77 31.64 8.58
C SER A 886 48.11 32.42 9.87
N VAL A 887 47.15 33.22 10.31
CA VAL A 887 47.23 34.07 11.50
C VAL A 887 46.07 33.78 12.44
N ALA A 888 46.36 33.61 13.73
CA ALA A 888 45.39 33.69 14.81
C ALA A 888 45.54 35.05 15.53
N ASN A 889 44.58 35.95 15.33
CA ASN A 889 44.51 37.25 15.99
C ASN A 889 43.54 37.14 17.19
N VAL A 890 44.06 37.36 18.39
CA VAL A 890 43.36 37.10 19.65
C VAL A 890 43.36 38.38 20.49
N LYS A 891 42.21 39.06 20.53
CA LYS A 891 41.96 40.25 21.35
C LYS A 891 40.77 39.99 22.28
N GLY A 892 40.36 41.00 23.04
CA GLY A 892 39.21 40.92 23.91
C GLY A 892 39.49 40.12 25.17
N LYS A 893 38.43 39.54 25.75
CA LYS A 893 38.46 38.92 27.06
C LYS A 893 38.39 37.40 26.97
N ILE A 894 39.31 36.71 27.65
CA ILE A 894 39.32 35.25 27.74
C ILE A 894 39.48 34.85 29.21
N VAL A 895 38.51 34.13 29.75
CA VAL A 895 38.53 33.69 31.15
C VAL A 895 38.30 32.20 31.23
N ALA A 896 39.24 31.48 31.85
CA ALA A 896 39.12 30.08 32.23
C ALA A 896 39.50 29.92 33.71
N ASP A 897 38.57 30.31 34.59
CA ASP A 897 38.84 30.36 36.02
C ASP A 897 39.22 28.98 36.56
N ARG A 898 40.34 28.91 37.30
CA ARG A 898 40.93 27.66 37.81
C ARG A 898 41.23 26.63 36.71
N GLY A 899 41.33 27.09 35.46
CA GLY A 899 41.35 26.29 34.25
C GLY A 899 42.52 26.63 33.34
N THR A 900 42.42 26.24 32.06
CA THR A 900 43.50 26.43 31.08
C THR A 900 43.04 27.24 29.87
N ILE A 901 43.85 28.21 29.47
CA ILE A 901 43.83 28.84 28.15
C ILE A 901 44.97 28.23 27.32
N ASP A 902 44.63 27.62 26.18
CA ASP A 902 45.56 26.92 25.29
C ASP A 902 45.42 27.45 23.85
N ILE A 903 46.35 28.29 23.42
CA ILE A 903 46.34 28.94 22.10
C ILE A 903 47.51 28.39 21.29
N ARG A 904 47.23 27.74 20.16
CA ARG A 904 48.24 27.10 19.33
C ARG A 904 48.08 27.45 17.87
N HIS A 905 49.22 27.50 17.20
CA HIS A 905 49.30 27.54 15.75
C HIS A 905 50.31 26.50 15.28
N THR A 906 49.90 25.59 14.39
CA THR A 906 50.74 24.44 13.98
C THR A 906 51.35 24.55 12.58
N GLY A 907 50.93 25.53 11.76
CA GLY A 907 51.52 25.75 10.44
C GLY A 907 52.96 26.27 10.49
N ASP A 908 53.76 25.93 9.47
CA ASP A 908 55.20 26.23 9.38
C ASP A 908 55.54 27.71 9.51
N ASN A 909 54.74 28.60 8.88
CA ASN A 909 54.85 30.07 8.97
C ASN A 909 53.73 30.66 9.81
N GLY A 910 53.23 29.88 10.76
CA GLY A 910 52.08 30.23 11.58
C GLY A 910 52.31 31.45 12.46
N GLN A 911 51.33 32.34 12.51
CA GLN A 911 51.41 33.55 13.33
C GLN A 911 50.31 33.58 14.38
N ILE A 912 50.66 34.00 15.59
CA ILE A 912 49.73 34.32 16.66
C ILE A 912 49.96 35.77 17.05
N ALA A 913 48.90 36.58 17.02
CA ALA A 913 48.90 37.93 17.57
C ALA A 913 47.99 37.96 18.81
N LEU A 914 48.56 38.27 19.97
CA LEU A 914 47.84 38.49 21.22
C LEU A 914 47.74 39.99 21.46
N GLY A 915 46.54 40.54 21.39
CA GLY A 915 46.34 41.99 21.38
C GLY A 915 46.92 42.66 20.12
N GLY A 916 47.18 43.96 20.20
CA GLY A 916 47.75 44.76 19.13
C GLY A 916 48.44 46.02 19.65
N PRO A 917 49.09 46.79 18.77
CA PRO A 917 49.86 47.97 19.16
C PRO A 917 48.98 49.18 19.52
N GLY A 918 47.72 49.21 19.10
CA GLY A 918 46.77 50.27 19.46
C GLY A 918 46.17 50.08 20.86
N GLU A 919 45.77 51.16 21.52
CA GLU A 919 45.15 51.12 22.86
C GLU A 919 43.83 50.31 22.90
N GLY A 920 43.08 50.29 21.79
CA GLY A 920 41.83 49.53 21.66
C GLY A 920 42.00 48.04 21.33
N ASP A 921 43.23 47.58 21.05
CA ASP A 921 43.53 46.21 20.65
C ASP A 921 44.00 45.36 21.84
N ARG A 922 43.37 45.51 23.00
CA ARG A 922 43.83 44.85 24.22
C ARG A 922 43.43 43.38 24.28
N ILE A 923 44.32 42.53 24.80
CA ILE A 923 43.97 41.21 25.32
C ILE A 923 43.84 41.25 26.85
N ASP A 924 42.80 40.61 27.40
CA ASP A 924 42.59 40.41 28.84
C ASP A 924 42.33 38.92 29.09
N ALA A 925 43.39 38.17 29.41
CA ALA A 925 43.34 36.74 29.61
C ALA A 925 43.59 36.36 31.08
N HIS A 926 42.70 35.56 31.66
CA HIS A 926 42.79 35.08 33.04
C HIS A 926 42.55 33.57 33.12
N ALA A 927 43.49 32.81 33.69
CA ALA A 927 43.36 31.38 33.92
C ALA A 927 44.29 30.88 35.03
N ASP A 928 44.21 29.60 35.40
CA ASP A 928 45.25 28.98 36.21
C ASP A 928 46.53 28.77 35.37
N VAL A 929 46.34 28.24 34.15
CA VAL A 929 47.40 27.98 33.18
C VAL A 929 47.11 28.71 31.88
N ILE A 930 48.08 29.49 31.39
CA ILE A 930 48.06 30.07 30.05
C ILE A 930 49.21 29.49 29.23
N LYS A 931 48.89 28.85 28.10
CA LYS A 931 49.84 28.31 27.13
C LYS A 931 49.57 28.91 25.77
N VAL A 932 50.57 29.56 25.19
CA VAL A 932 50.52 30.09 23.83
C VAL A 932 51.72 29.62 23.03
N ALA A 933 51.51 29.00 21.87
CA ALA A 933 52.61 28.54 21.02
C ALA A 933 52.37 28.65 19.51
N ALA A 934 53.29 29.33 18.82
CA ALA A 934 53.46 29.24 17.37
C ALA A 934 54.50 28.15 17.07
N LEU A 935 54.04 26.93 16.77
CA LEU A 935 54.86 25.72 16.79
C LEU A 935 55.64 25.44 15.49
N GLY A 936 55.33 26.14 14.40
CA GLY A 936 56.01 25.97 13.12
C GLY A 936 57.47 26.42 13.12
N ASN A 937 58.26 25.94 12.15
CA ASN A 937 59.69 26.27 12.03
C ASN A 937 59.95 27.79 11.95
N ASN A 938 59.06 28.54 11.30
CA ASN A 938 59.10 29.99 11.17
C ASN A 938 57.96 30.65 11.97
N GLY A 939 57.53 30.02 13.07
CA GLY A 939 56.43 30.50 13.90
C GLY A 939 56.69 31.92 14.43
N VAL A 940 55.65 32.75 14.46
CA VAL A 940 55.73 34.11 15.01
C VAL A 940 54.67 34.28 16.09
N LEU A 941 55.10 34.59 17.31
CA LEU A 941 54.22 35.00 18.39
C LEU A 941 54.43 36.50 18.65
N THR A 942 53.42 37.30 18.36
CA THR A 942 53.41 38.76 18.59
C THR A 942 52.50 39.07 19.77
N ILE A 943 53.00 39.83 20.74
CA ILE A 943 52.29 40.25 21.94
C ILE A 943 52.22 41.78 21.96
N GLY A 944 51.00 42.31 21.88
CA GLY A 944 50.68 43.73 22.00
C GLY A 944 50.12 44.09 23.38
N ASN A 945 49.31 45.15 23.42
CA ASN A 945 48.76 45.69 24.67
C ASN A 945 47.88 44.65 25.38
N GLY A 946 48.03 44.49 26.70
CA GLY A 946 47.22 43.52 27.42
C GLY A 946 47.62 43.12 28.82
N LEU A 947 46.77 42.26 29.40
CA LEU A 947 47.04 41.50 30.60
C LEU A 947 46.93 40.01 30.24
N LEU A 948 47.99 39.26 30.53
CA LEU A 948 47.99 37.80 30.55
C LEU A 948 48.26 37.37 31.99
N SER A 949 47.23 36.96 32.72
CA SER A 949 47.31 36.60 34.13
C SER A 949 47.10 35.11 34.32
N ALA A 950 48.14 34.42 34.84
CA ALA A 950 48.06 33.01 35.19
C ALA A 950 48.44 32.79 36.66
N ASP A 951 47.78 31.85 37.34
CA ASP A 951 48.03 31.54 38.74
C ASP A 951 49.20 30.56 38.93
N THR A 952 49.30 29.52 38.10
CA THR A 952 50.37 28.52 38.19
C THR A 952 51.43 28.66 37.10
N THR A 953 51.03 28.78 35.83
CA THR A 953 52.01 28.77 34.72
C THR A 953 51.56 29.61 33.53
N LEU A 954 52.47 30.45 33.04
CA LEU A 954 52.33 31.23 31.81
C LEU A 954 53.47 30.86 30.85
N LYS A 955 53.14 30.27 29.69
CA LYS A 955 54.09 29.86 28.64
C LYS A 955 53.83 30.62 27.34
N LEU A 956 54.84 31.35 26.84
CA LEU A 956 54.84 32.01 25.52
C LEU A 956 55.94 31.40 24.65
N TYR A 957 55.56 30.64 23.62
CA TYR A 957 56.46 29.76 22.88
C TYR A 957 56.45 30.04 21.37
N SER A 958 57.63 30.07 20.77
CA SER A 958 57.87 29.95 19.34
C SER A 958 59.16 29.17 19.08
N PRO A 959 59.17 27.84 19.33
CA PRO A 959 60.39 27.05 19.48
C PRO A 959 61.03 26.62 18.15
N GLY A 960 60.40 26.94 17.02
CA GLY A 960 60.92 26.61 15.69
C GLY A 960 62.33 27.16 15.46
N SER A 961 63.05 26.60 14.48
CA SER A 961 64.44 26.99 14.15
C SER A 961 64.59 28.49 13.84
N ASN A 962 63.56 29.10 13.27
CA ASN A 962 63.45 30.54 13.01
C ASN A 962 62.32 31.20 13.83
N GLY A 963 61.83 30.53 14.87
CA GLY A 963 60.70 30.97 15.67
C GLY A 963 61.00 32.27 16.41
N THR A 964 60.06 33.22 16.38
CA THR A 964 60.21 34.52 17.05
C THR A 964 59.09 34.81 18.04
N VAL A 965 59.45 35.43 19.17
CA VAL A 965 58.53 36.04 20.13
C VAL A 965 58.78 37.55 20.15
N ASN A 966 57.76 38.34 19.82
CA ASN A 966 57.83 39.79 19.62
C ASN A 966 56.90 40.52 20.59
N PHE A 967 57.45 41.33 21.48
CA PHE A 967 56.68 42.29 22.27
C PHE A 967 56.66 43.63 21.56
N VAL A 968 55.49 44.03 21.07
CA VAL A 968 55.30 45.21 20.20
C VAL A 968 54.61 46.38 20.88
N ALA A 969 54.04 46.16 22.08
CA ALA A 969 53.46 47.19 22.94
C ALA A 969 53.48 46.72 24.40
N ASP A 970 53.15 47.64 25.32
CA ASP A 970 53.23 47.39 26.75
C ASP A 970 52.25 46.31 27.20
N VAL A 971 52.77 45.26 27.84
CA VAL A 971 51.97 44.11 28.30
C VAL A 971 52.31 43.78 29.74
N THR A 972 51.31 43.35 30.49
CA THR A 972 51.49 42.78 31.82
C THR A 972 51.37 41.26 31.77
N LEU A 973 52.45 40.57 32.15
CA LEU A 973 52.45 39.13 32.41
C LEU A 973 52.19 38.92 33.91
N GLY A 974 50.91 38.95 34.28
CA GLY A 974 50.41 39.01 35.66
C GLY A 974 50.23 37.65 36.34
N GLY A 975 49.73 37.69 37.58
CA GLY A 975 49.50 36.51 38.44
C GLY A 975 50.78 35.93 39.07
N ALA A 976 50.61 34.99 40.00
CA ALA A 976 51.70 34.36 40.76
C ALA A 976 52.48 33.28 39.97
N SER A 977 52.06 33.02 38.72
CA SER A 977 52.62 31.98 37.86
C SER A 977 54.13 32.10 37.60
N THR A 978 54.73 30.94 37.33
CA THR A 978 56.01 30.88 36.61
C THR A 978 55.80 31.36 35.18
N LYS A 979 56.61 32.33 34.73
CA LYS A 979 56.51 32.92 33.39
C LYS A 979 57.67 32.45 32.54
N ILE A 980 57.37 31.73 31.45
CA ILE A 980 58.36 31.13 30.56
C ILE A 980 58.17 31.72 29.16
N ILE A 981 59.22 32.34 28.64
CA ILE A 981 59.28 32.90 27.30
C ILE A 981 60.34 32.11 26.52
N ALA A 982 59.95 31.42 25.45
CA ALA A 982 60.86 30.56 24.68
C ALA A 982 60.72 30.80 23.18
N GLY A 983 61.81 31.16 22.51
CA GLY A 983 61.87 31.21 21.05
C GLY A 983 63.29 31.42 20.54
N ASN A 984 63.56 31.12 19.26
CA ASN A 984 64.91 31.29 18.70
C ASN A 984 65.37 32.76 18.78
N THR A 985 64.42 33.68 18.59
CA THR A 985 64.61 35.12 18.81
C THR A 985 63.51 35.66 19.72
N VAL A 986 63.89 36.41 20.75
CA VAL A 986 62.97 37.16 21.61
C VAL A 986 63.27 38.64 21.46
N ASN A 987 62.29 39.41 20.99
CA ASN A 987 62.39 40.83 20.73
C ASN A 987 61.48 41.62 21.68
N ILE A 988 62.01 42.65 22.34
CA ILE A 988 61.19 43.70 22.96
C ILE A 988 61.44 45.00 22.19
N PHE A 989 60.39 45.53 21.55
CA PHE A 989 60.51 46.66 20.63
C PHE A 989 60.87 47.95 21.38
N ASN A 990 61.42 48.94 20.66
CA ASN A 990 61.89 50.17 21.28
C ASN A 990 60.76 50.90 22.01
N GLY A 991 61.02 51.31 23.25
CA GLY A 991 60.03 51.98 24.11
C GLY A 991 58.99 51.05 24.75
N VAL A 992 59.03 49.75 24.50
CA VAL A 992 58.09 48.77 25.10
C VAL A 992 58.60 48.25 26.43
N VAL A 993 57.70 48.18 27.42
CA VAL A 993 57.93 47.58 28.73
C VAL A 993 57.07 46.32 28.91
N VAL A 994 57.73 45.18 29.12
CA VAL A 994 57.06 43.93 29.51
C VAL A 994 57.03 43.86 31.03
N THR A 995 55.88 44.14 31.63
CA THR A 995 55.73 44.17 33.09
C THR A 995 55.51 42.76 33.63
N ILE A 996 56.45 42.27 34.43
CA ILE A 996 56.37 40.97 35.10
C ILE A 996 55.72 41.17 36.47
N GLY A 997 54.47 40.71 36.60
CA GLY A 997 53.72 40.77 37.86
C GLY A 997 54.08 39.64 38.83
N GLY A 998 53.85 39.85 40.13
CA GLY A 998 54.22 38.89 41.18
C GLY A 998 55.65 39.08 41.70
N SER A 999 56.16 38.09 42.45
CA SER A 999 57.50 38.14 43.06
C SER A 999 58.60 37.42 42.27
N ASN A 1000 58.22 36.61 41.26
CA ASN A 1000 59.14 35.76 40.52
C ASN A 1000 59.52 36.41 39.17
N PRO A 1001 60.82 36.59 38.87
CA PRO A 1001 61.26 37.05 37.56
C PRO A 1001 60.89 36.06 36.43
N ALA A 1002 60.74 36.56 35.21
CA ALA A 1002 60.50 35.71 34.03
C ALA A 1002 61.73 34.86 33.65
N SER A 1003 61.51 33.63 33.19
CA SER A 1003 62.55 32.78 32.59
C SER A 1003 62.51 32.90 31.07
N VAL A 1004 63.62 33.36 30.49
CA VAL A 1004 63.74 33.57 29.04
C VAL A 1004 64.70 32.53 28.45
N PHE A 1005 64.24 31.80 27.43
CA PHE A 1005 65.00 30.80 26.69
C PHE A 1005 65.11 31.22 25.23
N THR A 1006 66.29 31.68 24.80
CA THR A 1006 66.50 32.23 23.46
C THR A 1006 67.94 32.14 23.02
N ASN A 1007 68.16 32.02 21.71
CA ASN A 1007 69.48 32.16 21.10
C ASN A 1007 69.79 33.64 20.79
N ASN A 1008 68.76 34.47 20.64
CA ASN A 1008 68.88 35.90 20.32
C ASN A 1008 67.96 36.72 21.26
N ALA A 1009 68.54 37.35 22.28
CA ALA A 1009 67.83 38.16 23.29
C ALA A 1009 67.89 39.66 22.95
N ASN A 1010 67.00 40.12 22.06
CA ASN A 1010 67.01 41.48 21.52
C ASN A 1010 66.20 42.47 22.38
N TYR A 1011 66.78 42.88 23.51
CA TYR A 1011 66.22 43.87 24.45
C TYR A 1011 67.32 44.45 25.35
N SER A 1012 67.00 45.48 26.12
CA SER A 1012 67.90 46.15 27.07
C SER A 1012 67.69 45.65 28.50
N GLY A 1013 68.78 45.46 29.24
CA GLY A 1013 68.76 44.96 30.63
C GLY A 1013 68.54 43.44 30.74
N PHE A 1014 68.70 42.89 31.95
CA PHE A 1014 68.41 41.48 32.28
C PHE A 1014 69.06 40.43 31.36
N GLY A 1015 70.29 40.70 30.88
CA GLY A 1015 71.04 39.80 30.00
C GLY A 1015 70.68 39.90 28.50
N GLY A 1016 69.87 40.88 28.10
CA GLY A 1016 69.66 41.21 26.69
C GLY A 1016 70.88 41.84 26.01
N ASN A 1017 70.98 41.73 24.69
CA ASN A 1017 72.13 42.18 23.91
C ASN A 1017 72.13 43.69 23.59
N GLY A 1018 71.13 44.45 24.05
CA GLY A 1018 71.05 45.90 23.85
C GLY A 1018 70.71 46.36 22.43
N SER A 1019 70.42 45.44 21.49
CA SER A 1019 70.05 45.79 20.11
C SER A 1019 68.72 46.57 19.99
N ARG A 1020 67.93 46.60 21.07
CA ARG A 1020 66.65 47.34 21.19
C ARG A 1020 66.54 47.97 22.57
N THR A 1021 65.84 49.11 22.66
CA THR A 1021 65.65 49.86 23.93
C THR A 1021 64.51 49.34 24.79
N GLY A 1022 63.68 48.41 24.29
CA GLY A 1022 62.64 47.76 25.09
C GLY A 1022 63.20 46.93 26.23
N THR A 1023 62.47 46.79 27.33
CA THR A 1023 62.97 46.14 28.56
C THR A 1023 61.88 45.42 29.36
N PHE A 1024 62.29 44.68 30.40
CA PHE A 1024 61.40 44.11 31.40
C PHE A 1024 61.19 45.08 32.57
N GLY A 1025 59.96 45.16 33.07
CA GLY A 1025 59.58 45.91 34.28
C GLY A 1025 59.05 44.99 35.38
N GLY A 1026 58.73 45.55 36.55
CA GLY A 1026 58.22 44.78 37.70
C GLY A 1026 59.29 43.87 38.30
N ALA A 1027 58.99 42.57 38.45
CA ALA A 1027 59.96 41.58 38.95
C ALA A 1027 61.13 41.29 37.98
N GLY A 1028 61.09 41.83 36.76
CA GLY A 1028 62.15 41.68 35.76
C GLY A 1028 62.28 40.26 35.19
N ALA A 1029 63.42 39.96 34.59
CA ALA A 1029 63.73 38.65 34.01
C ALA A 1029 65.07 38.10 34.52
N ASN A 1030 65.20 36.78 34.53
CA ASN A 1030 66.49 36.12 34.69
C ASN A 1030 67.33 36.26 33.41
N ASN A 1031 68.66 36.12 33.53
CA ASN A 1031 69.54 36.07 32.36
C ASN A 1031 69.07 34.95 31.40
N PRO A 1032 69.05 35.21 30.08
CA PRO A 1032 68.53 34.25 29.10
C PRO A 1032 69.38 32.96 29.06
N LEU A 1033 68.70 31.82 28.91
CA LEU A 1033 69.31 30.51 28.71
C LEU A 1033 69.18 30.06 27.24
N PRO A 1034 70.02 29.13 26.75
CA PRO A 1034 69.87 28.57 25.41
C PRO A 1034 68.49 27.95 25.17
N LEU A 1035 67.95 28.09 23.94
CA LEU A 1035 66.60 27.62 23.62
C LEU A 1035 66.41 26.10 23.85
N ASN A 1036 67.45 25.30 23.63
CA ASN A 1036 67.39 23.84 23.82
C ASN A 1036 67.24 23.42 25.30
N GLN A 1037 67.39 24.34 26.25
CA GLN A 1037 67.12 24.13 27.67
C GLN A 1037 65.69 24.55 28.07
N ALA A 1038 64.88 25.04 27.12
CA ALA A 1038 63.51 25.42 27.40
C ALA A 1038 62.71 24.22 27.92
N PRO A 1039 61.93 24.37 29.02
CA PRO A 1039 61.02 23.35 29.48
C PRO A 1039 60.04 22.95 28.38
N SER A 1040 59.58 21.69 28.42
CA SER A 1040 58.55 21.19 27.50
C SER A 1040 57.34 22.14 27.47
N PHE A 1041 56.78 22.38 26.28
CA PHE A 1041 55.56 23.16 26.14
C PHE A 1041 54.35 22.44 26.77
N ASN A 1042 54.27 21.12 26.59
CA ASN A 1042 53.13 20.31 27.02
C ASN A 1042 52.90 20.34 28.54
#